data_AF-A0A940BSM5-F1
#
_entry.id   AF-A0A940BSM5-F1
#
_cell.length_a   1.000
_cell.length_b   1.000
_cell.length_c   1.000
_cell.angle_alpha   90.00
_cell.angle_beta   90.00
_cell.angle_gamma   90.00
#
_symmetry.space_group_name_H-M   'P 1'
#
loop_
_entity.id
_entity.type
_entity.pdbx_description
1 polymer ?
#
loop_
_entity_poly.entity_id
_entity_poly.type
_entity_poly.pdbx_seq_one_letter_code
_entity_poly.pdbx_strand_id
1 'polypeptide(L)'
;MKKRVRSFFCVFLSILMLLLFGCNRGEPQTTSTDTEATTDAPDTEGEIFVFDDGIKEDSGQGGAELPEPQSYSYSQDFEAKIKANDADWYVNTEGTQANGVFSSKTNHAYFACRHKIKADVFVAEWDVNANRKGNVNNVSEYVGLRLPEYGNQFAAVGTNGIWLSFQCNSVGVISTWPTVKTFRVDVDFSQTQRVRVTDDVKNDVITVEVKIDGVFEKLFSAQIENQRNVTVFNAEGKDRIHTEFSYDVGKKGFFALWASGGNTGESFIDNVEIKWTEAVPETYYPADKTAIRDLYSDTWVATDDLDRAVTDGAAAPRDKLVGMFYQIWFTPTSVTYPDQKIYNHYQTYLDGGIEAVKKVYTQGPEGWGHYWGEPYFGYYLTNDRWVIRKHASMLSDIGVDFIFLDVTNGNPQSTSYKAIFKEYEQMRKEGLHTPDICFFLADNVDLVENVFLELWDDVYSTKQYSDLYVMYDGKPLILGNFKSMSKESKKIVDGNFTWRRCWALKENVKNGKDFWTWMCESPQVISYKSTKENVEEISISAAILANTSSGRSSQNGKQPKVGKLEDGTKDDFQFNLETTGQGLFFAEQMERASEVDPYVVLITEWNEWAAGRWNTNGHNTIANTYISWSTSIYVDCFNPEFSRDIEPMKGGFGDNYYYQLAKFMREFKGSRAAPAASGQHDITLDGGLSQWADVRPEYRDTTGDTLHRDSLGNGGLVSYKNETGRNDIVSAKVSRSNGSTYFLAVCADKLTAPEGSNWMNLFIDADCDAKTGWYGYDLIVNRENGSVERFKNNSWETEDAGKGEIYIGENYVVIKLDDKACGLGSDFNFKWADNSTETGEIMQFLDLGDAAPNARFNYAYRSTAKETRLTDNVKTVVGDGASFTANRPYALSDGKTVPVYEADTSVLPVMYKNRLFVPAASLGIIKDMTVAVNGNTSTVTYKDKTFTFEEGKTDVKRGGDVYRIPVAPFVEDGVLYVPLNAVAHIAGLNCSQNDLGVAIITAADLSDGEKLAPALNDLYLSY
;
A
#
# COMPACT_ATOMS: atom_id res chain seq x y z
N MET A 1 12.93 -40.32 44.70
CA MET A 1 12.34 -41.66 44.97
C MET A 1 11.97 -42.27 43.62
N LYS A 2 12.73 -43.25 43.09
CA LYS A 2 12.37 -44.68 42.99
C LYS A 2 10.90 -45.01 42.59
N LYS A 3 10.73 -45.43 41.33
CA LYS A 3 9.89 -46.53 40.78
C LYS A 3 8.41 -46.67 41.22
N ARG A 4 7.47 -46.67 40.25
CA ARG A 4 6.66 -47.84 39.77
C ARG A 4 5.64 -47.40 38.70
N VAL A 5 5.71 -47.90 37.46
CA VAL A 5 5.07 -49.11 36.88
C VAL A 5 3.71 -48.84 36.20
N ARG A 6 3.73 -48.87 34.86
CA ARG A 6 2.88 -49.57 33.85
C ARG A 6 1.34 -49.59 33.98
N SER A 7 0.51 -49.79 32.94
CA SER A 7 0.49 -49.71 31.44
C SER A 7 -0.80 -50.48 30.98
N PHE A 8 -1.15 -50.49 29.67
CA PHE A 8 -2.22 -51.28 29.00
C PHE A 8 -3.64 -50.67 29.13
N PHE A 9 -4.53 -50.66 28.11
CA PHE A 9 -4.52 -51.25 26.74
C PHE A 9 -5.32 -50.37 25.74
N CYS A 10 -4.99 -50.45 24.45
CA CYS A 10 -5.79 -49.91 23.33
C CYS A 10 -6.94 -50.84 22.88
N VAL A 11 -7.93 -50.27 22.18
CA VAL A 11 -8.88 -50.91 21.20
C VAL A 11 -9.76 -52.05 21.72
N PHE A 12 -11.10 -51.83 21.74
CA PHE A 12 -12.07 -52.65 20.96
C PHE A 12 -13.52 -52.11 21.04
N LEU A 13 -14.29 -52.42 19.98
CA LEU A 13 -15.77 -52.47 19.87
C LEU A 13 -16.61 -51.18 19.91
N SER A 14 -16.96 -50.76 18.69
CA SER A 14 -18.22 -50.14 18.30
C SER A 14 -19.46 -51.02 18.59
N ILE A 15 -20.67 -50.43 18.51
CA ILE A 15 -22.01 -51.07 18.45
C ILE A 15 -22.60 -51.58 19.79
N LEU A 16 -23.55 -50.83 20.40
CA LEU A 16 -25.02 -51.12 20.38
C LEU A 16 -25.80 -50.24 21.41
N MET A 17 -27.10 -50.01 21.16
CA MET A 17 -28.13 -49.34 22.01
C MET A 17 -27.99 -47.81 22.17
N LEU A 18 -28.86 -46.94 21.61
CA LEU A 18 -30.24 -47.04 21.10
C LEU A 18 -31.32 -47.23 22.20
N LEU A 19 -32.40 -46.44 22.12
CA LEU A 19 -33.42 -46.12 23.15
C LEU A 19 -32.91 -45.05 24.14
N LEU A 20 -33.57 -43.93 24.43
CA LEU A 20 -34.94 -43.42 24.19
C LEU A 20 -34.83 -41.94 23.74
N PHE A 21 -35.81 -41.26 23.13
CA PHE A 21 -37.21 -41.56 22.74
C PHE A 21 -37.46 -40.97 21.33
N GLY A 22 -38.70 -41.03 20.80
CA GLY A 22 -39.11 -40.25 19.63
C GLY A 22 -40.61 -39.91 19.67
N CYS A 23 -41.05 -39.00 18.80
CA CYS A 23 -42.47 -38.86 18.42
C CYS A 23 -42.56 -38.40 16.95
N ASN A 24 -43.57 -38.87 16.23
CA ASN A 24 -43.68 -38.79 14.76
C ASN A 24 -45.15 -38.54 14.35
N ARG A 25 -45.39 -38.21 13.07
CA ARG A 25 -46.63 -37.75 12.37
C ARG A 25 -46.69 -36.22 12.20
N GLY A 26 -47.05 -35.68 11.03
CA GLY A 26 -47.29 -36.32 9.73
C GLY A 26 -47.82 -35.32 8.67
N GLU A 27 -47.48 -35.58 7.41
CA GLU A 27 -48.04 -34.98 6.18
C GLU A 27 -49.54 -35.36 5.97
N PRO A 28 -50.34 -34.79 4.99
CA PRO A 28 -49.89 -34.34 3.64
C PRO A 28 -50.70 -33.23 2.90
N GLN A 29 -50.34 -33.02 1.60
CA GLN A 29 -51.12 -32.41 0.48
C GLN A 29 -51.40 -30.89 0.52
N THR A 30 -51.51 -30.10 -0.57
CA THR A 30 -51.26 -30.17 -2.05
C THR A 30 -51.26 -28.70 -2.54
N THR A 31 -50.64 -28.24 -3.64
CA THR A 31 -51.03 -28.47 -5.06
C THR A 31 -49.97 -27.95 -6.06
N SER A 32 -49.85 -28.67 -7.18
CA SER A 32 -49.50 -28.26 -8.57
C SER A 32 -49.41 -26.75 -8.92
N THR A 33 -48.62 -26.32 -9.91
CA THR A 33 -48.37 -26.96 -11.23
C THR A 33 -46.99 -26.71 -11.82
N ASP A 34 -46.38 -27.76 -12.36
CA ASP A 34 -45.36 -27.67 -13.42
C ASP A 34 -45.97 -27.29 -14.77
N THR A 35 -45.15 -26.66 -15.62
CA THR A 35 -45.22 -26.85 -17.08
C THR A 35 -43.82 -27.10 -17.60
N GLU A 36 -43.47 -28.38 -17.72
CA GLU A 36 -42.29 -28.82 -18.46
C GLU A 36 -42.45 -28.48 -19.95
N ALA A 37 -41.37 -28.02 -20.57
CA ALA A 37 -41.16 -28.12 -22.00
C ALA A 37 -39.93 -29.02 -22.23
N THR A 38 -40.20 -30.30 -22.47
CA THR A 38 -39.17 -31.32 -22.69
C THR A 38 -38.44 -31.09 -24.01
N THR A 39 -37.11 -31.03 -23.96
CA THR A 39 -36.25 -31.41 -25.10
C THR A 39 -35.20 -32.38 -24.60
N ASP A 40 -35.38 -33.66 -24.91
CA ASP A 40 -34.41 -34.72 -24.60
C ASP A 40 -33.06 -34.39 -25.26
N ALA A 41 -32.06 -34.06 -24.44
CA ALA A 41 -30.65 -34.23 -24.76
C ALA A 41 -30.16 -35.46 -23.97
N PRO A 42 -29.26 -36.29 -24.51
CA PRO A 42 -28.79 -37.47 -23.81
C PRO A 42 -27.94 -37.06 -22.60
N ASP A 43 -28.42 -37.37 -21.39
CA ASP A 43 -27.63 -37.30 -20.16
C ASP A 43 -26.51 -38.36 -20.19
N THR A 44 -25.38 -37.99 -20.78
CA THR A 44 -24.09 -38.43 -20.27
C THR A 44 -23.77 -37.53 -19.08
N GLU A 45 -24.10 -37.98 -17.86
CA GLU A 45 -23.58 -37.41 -16.62
C GLU A 45 -22.04 -37.49 -16.64
N GLY A 46 -21.40 -36.40 -17.08
CA GLY A 46 -19.95 -36.26 -17.01
C GLY A 46 -19.51 -36.12 -15.55
N GLU A 47 -18.45 -36.83 -15.18
CA GLU A 47 -17.88 -36.74 -13.83
C GLU A 47 -17.39 -35.30 -13.58
N ILE A 48 -17.91 -34.66 -12.52
CA ILE A 48 -17.56 -33.29 -12.14
C ILE A 48 -16.35 -33.36 -11.20
N PHE A 49 -15.23 -32.80 -11.62
CA PHE A 49 -13.99 -32.86 -10.85
C PHE A 49 -13.88 -31.69 -9.87
N VAL A 50 -13.79 -32.02 -8.58
CA VAL A 50 -13.23 -31.15 -7.56
C VAL A 50 -11.75 -31.51 -7.42
N PHE A 51 -10.86 -30.59 -7.76
CA PHE A 51 -9.42 -30.81 -7.59
C PHE A 51 -9.03 -30.73 -6.12
N ASP A 52 -8.20 -31.66 -5.66
CA ASP A 52 -7.66 -31.71 -4.29
C ASP A 52 -6.38 -30.87 -4.18
N ASP A 53 -6.41 -29.67 -4.77
CA ASP A 53 -5.26 -28.75 -4.91
C ASP A 53 -5.24 -27.63 -3.86
N GLY A 54 -6.16 -27.67 -2.89
CA GLY A 54 -6.31 -26.68 -1.83
C GLY A 54 -6.96 -25.36 -2.28
N ILE A 55 -7.15 -25.15 -3.59
CA ILE A 55 -7.73 -23.94 -4.16
C ILE A 55 -9.25 -24.03 -4.04
N LYS A 56 -9.80 -23.40 -3.02
CA LYS A 56 -11.25 -23.20 -2.93
C LYS A 56 -11.67 -22.23 -4.02
N GLU A 57 -12.30 -22.76 -5.07
CA GLU A 57 -13.12 -21.93 -5.94
C GLU A 57 -14.26 -21.34 -5.12
N ASP A 58 -14.39 -20.01 -5.14
CA ASP A 58 -15.62 -19.36 -4.75
C ASP A 58 -16.65 -19.69 -5.84
N SER A 59 -17.40 -20.77 -5.61
CA SER A 59 -18.44 -21.21 -6.54
C SER A 59 -19.47 -20.10 -6.63
N GLY A 60 -19.42 -19.33 -7.72
CA GLY A 60 -20.19 -18.11 -7.98
C GLY A 60 -21.71 -18.31 -8.14
N GLN A 61 -22.33 -18.98 -7.17
CA GLN A 61 -23.73 -18.99 -6.79
C GLN A 61 -23.91 -19.10 -5.26
N GLY A 62 -22.83 -19.04 -4.49
CA GLY A 62 -22.88 -18.73 -3.06
C GLY A 62 -23.28 -17.27 -2.86
N GLY A 63 -24.58 -16.98 -2.94
CA GLY A 63 -25.12 -15.69 -2.52
C GLY A 63 -24.88 -15.52 -1.03
N ALA A 64 -23.77 -14.88 -0.66
CA ALA A 64 -23.74 -14.10 0.56
C ALA A 64 -24.81 -13.02 0.36
N GLU A 65 -25.97 -13.19 1.01
CA GLU A 65 -26.92 -12.09 1.15
C GLU A 65 -26.12 -10.90 1.67
N LEU A 66 -26.12 -9.81 0.89
CA LEU A 66 -25.62 -8.53 1.36
C LEU A 66 -26.25 -8.29 2.73
N PRO A 67 -25.47 -8.12 3.82
CA PRO A 67 -26.05 -7.99 5.15
C PRO A 67 -27.02 -6.82 5.11
N GLU A 68 -28.31 -7.10 5.36
CA GLU A 68 -29.32 -6.05 5.28
C GLU A 68 -28.94 -4.89 6.20
N PRO A 69 -29.24 -3.62 5.81
CA PRO A 69 -28.90 -2.46 6.62
C PRO A 69 -29.41 -2.66 8.05
N GLN A 70 -28.49 -2.73 9.03
CA GLN A 70 -28.91 -2.94 10.41
C GLN A 70 -29.55 -1.65 10.92
N SER A 71 -30.88 -1.65 10.96
CA SER A 71 -31.68 -0.58 11.55
C SER A 71 -31.73 -0.72 13.07
N TYR A 72 -31.09 0.20 13.75
CA TYR A 72 -31.14 0.35 15.19
C TYR A 72 -32.19 1.41 15.55
N SER A 73 -33.22 1.01 16.28
CA SER A 73 -34.24 1.92 16.80
C SER A 73 -34.25 1.89 18.31
N TYR A 74 -33.79 2.97 18.92
CA TYR A 74 -33.87 3.22 20.34
C TYR A 74 -35.00 4.20 20.65
N SER A 75 -36.20 3.67 20.90
CA SER A 75 -37.25 4.41 21.60
C SER A 75 -37.09 4.14 23.10
N GLN A 76 -36.76 5.16 23.88
CA GLN A 76 -36.65 4.97 25.32
C GLN A 76 -38.04 4.91 25.95
N ASP A 77 -38.50 3.71 26.27
CA ASP A 77 -39.66 3.53 27.14
C ASP A 77 -39.24 3.81 28.59
N PHE A 78 -39.36 5.08 29.00
CA PHE A 78 -39.01 5.56 30.33
C PHE A 78 -40.03 5.05 31.37
N GLU A 79 -40.10 3.75 31.65
CA GLU A 79 -40.75 3.21 32.87
C GLU A 79 -39.73 2.78 33.94
N ALA A 80 -38.45 2.65 33.58
CA ALA A 80 -37.37 2.22 34.46
C ALA A 80 -36.32 3.31 34.71
N LYS A 81 -35.78 3.36 35.94
CA LYS A 81 -34.68 4.28 36.31
C LYS A 81 -33.39 3.95 35.56
N ILE A 82 -32.92 4.88 34.74
CA ILE A 82 -31.53 4.91 34.22
C ILE A 82 -30.57 5.06 35.41
N LYS A 83 -29.50 4.27 35.43
CA LYS A 83 -28.44 4.33 36.46
C LYS A 83 -27.14 4.83 35.83
N ALA A 84 -26.24 5.37 36.64
CA ALA A 84 -24.91 5.82 36.18
C ALA A 84 -24.06 4.70 35.51
N ASN A 85 -24.42 3.44 35.75
CA ASN A 85 -23.76 2.24 35.20
C ASN A 85 -24.63 1.54 34.14
N ASP A 86 -25.49 2.27 33.43
CA ASP A 86 -26.19 1.74 32.26
C ASP A 86 -25.17 1.32 31.18
N ALA A 87 -25.47 0.26 30.41
CA ALA A 87 -24.53 -0.34 29.47
C ALA A 87 -24.48 0.40 28.12
N ASP A 88 -25.55 1.11 27.76
CA ASP A 88 -25.67 1.81 26.47
C ASP A 88 -25.55 3.34 26.61
N TRP A 89 -25.71 3.87 27.83
CA TRP A 89 -25.78 5.32 28.08
C TRP A 89 -24.81 5.82 29.15
N TYR A 90 -24.34 7.04 28.92
CA TYR A 90 -23.64 7.86 29.89
C TYR A 90 -24.56 8.96 30.41
N VAL A 91 -24.78 8.98 31.73
CA VAL A 91 -25.55 10.00 32.45
C VAL A 91 -24.78 10.50 33.67
N ASN A 92 -24.82 11.81 33.92
CA ASN A 92 -23.93 12.45 34.89
C ASN A 92 -24.36 12.32 36.38
N THR A 93 -25.62 11.98 36.66
CA THR A 93 -26.16 11.75 38.02
C THR A 93 -27.30 10.74 38.01
N GLU A 94 -27.70 10.21 39.17
CA GLU A 94 -28.94 9.45 39.31
C GLU A 94 -30.16 10.35 39.05
N GLY A 95 -30.73 10.26 37.85
CA GLY A 95 -31.96 10.94 37.49
C GLY A 95 -33.15 10.43 38.31
N THR A 96 -34.04 11.34 38.69
CA THR A 96 -35.38 10.96 39.18
C THR A 96 -36.36 11.05 38.02
N GLN A 97 -37.37 10.19 38.00
CA GLN A 97 -38.29 10.10 36.88
C GLN A 97 -39.74 10.00 37.36
N ALA A 98 -40.64 10.73 36.69
CA ALA A 98 -42.09 10.62 36.82
C ALA A 98 -42.74 11.15 35.52
N ASN A 99 -43.74 10.43 35.00
CA ASN A 99 -44.53 10.84 33.82
C ASN A 99 -43.66 11.17 32.58
N GLY A 100 -42.74 10.28 32.20
CA GLY A 100 -41.89 10.43 30.99
C GLY A 100 -40.61 11.27 31.16
N VAL A 101 -40.60 12.21 32.12
CA VAL A 101 -39.51 13.19 32.24
C VAL A 101 -38.24 12.63 32.90
N PHE A 102 -37.08 12.71 32.24
CA PHE A 102 -35.78 12.53 32.90
C PHE A 102 -35.35 13.82 33.60
N SER A 103 -35.21 13.78 34.94
CA SER A 103 -34.87 14.95 35.76
C SER A 103 -33.60 14.76 36.58
N SER A 104 -32.68 15.72 36.46
CA SER A 104 -31.44 15.83 37.24
C SER A 104 -31.62 16.88 38.34
N LYS A 105 -31.28 16.54 39.59
CA LYS A 105 -31.28 17.46 40.75
C LYS A 105 -30.01 18.32 40.82
N THR A 106 -29.44 18.62 39.66
CA THR A 106 -28.28 19.49 39.52
C THR A 106 -28.53 20.50 38.41
N ASN A 107 -27.70 21.54 38.35
CA ASN A 107 -27.81 22.57 37.32
C ASN A 107 -27.56 22.06 35.89
N HIS A 108 -27.13 20.79 35.69
CA HIS A 108 -26.78 20.24 34.39
C HIS A 108 -27.27 18.80 34.21
N ALA A 109 -28.01 18.53 33.15
CA ALA A 109 -28.38 17.19 32.73
C ALA A 109 -27.56 16.83 31.48
N TYR A 110 -27.05 15.60 31.44
CA TYR A 110 -26.27 15.09 30.31
C TYR A 110 -26.69 13.66 30.01
N PHE A 111 -26.83 13.35 28.72
CA PHE A 111 -27.23 12.06 28.19
C PHE A 111 -26.45 11.81 26.89
N ALA A 112 -25.66 10.75 26.82
CA ALA A 112 -24.90 10.42 25.61
C ALA A 112 -24.78 8.91 25.39
N CYS A 113 -24.66 8.50 24.13
CA CYS A 113 -24.48 7.09 23.79
C CYS A 113 -23.06 6.60 24.17
N ARG A 114 -22.96 5.34 24.58
CA ARG A 114 -21.67 4.64 24.79
C ARG A 114 -21.07 4.07 23.50
N HIS A 115 -21.85 4.05 22.42
CA HIS A 115 -21.46 3.48 21.13
C HIS A 115 -21.22 4.59 20.10
N LYS A 116 -20.16 4.45 19.27
CA LYS A 116 -19.90 5.33 18.12
C LYS A 116 -20.93 5.03 17.03
N ILE A 117 -21.67 6.04 16.56
CA ILE A 117 -22.67 5.86 15.50
C ILE A 117 -21.95 5.74 14.15
N LYS A 118 -22.17 4.60 13.48
CA LYS A 118 -21.51 4.23 12.20
C LYS A 118 -22.49 4.25 11.01
N ALA A 119 -23.50 5.12 11.06
CA ALA A 119 -24.60 5.18 10.10
C ALA A 119 -24.37 6.19 8.96
N ASP A 120 -24.98 5.92 7.80
CA ASP A 120 -25.14 6.91 6.72
C ASP A 120 -26.17 7.99 7.10
N VAL A 121 -27.21 7.59 7.86
CA VAL A 121 -28.25 8.49 8.37
C VAL A 121 -28.52 8.19 9.84
N PHE A 122 -28.40 9.23 10.66
CA PHE A 122 -28.76 9.23 12.08
C PHE A 122 -29.92 10.20 12.32
N VAL A 123 -30.89 9.81 13.15
CA VAL A 123 -32.05 10.63 13.53
C VAL A 123 -32.20 10.62 15.05
N ALA A 124 -32.34 11.79 15.66
CA ALA A 124 -32.73 11.96 17.05
C ALA A 124 -33.96 12.87 17.17
N GLU A 125 -34.91 12.51 18.00
CA GLU A 125 -36.05 13.35 18.40
C GLU A 125 -36.11 13.50 19.92
N TRP A 126 -36.41 14.69 20.41
CA TRP A 126 -36.69 14.93 21.83
C TRP A 126 -37.53 16.20 22.01
N ASP A 127 -37.99 16.44 23.23
CA ASP A 127 -38.77 17.62 23.59
C ASP A 127 -37.85 18.70 24.18
N VAL A 128 -37.77 19.85 23.51
CA VAL A 128 -37.00 21.04 23.93
C VAL A 128 -37.89 22.00 24.70
N ASN A 129 -37.44 22.51 25.87
CA ASN A 129 -38.11 23.57 26.62
C ASN A 129 -37.12 24.49 27.35
N ALA A 130 -36.82 25.65 26.74
CA ALA A 130 -35.87 26.65 27.23
C ALA A 130 -36.39 27.52 28.40
N ASN A 131 -37.64 27.33 28.90
CA ASN A 131 -38.24 28.22 29.90
C ASN A 131 -39.20 27.51 30.89
N ARG A 132 -38.88 26.29 31.33
CA ARG A 132 -39.67 25.57 32.34
C ARG A 132 -39.67 26.34 33.70
N LYS A 133 -40.80 26.23 34.42
CA LYS A 133 -41.22 27.13 35.51
C LYS A 133 -40.19 27.27 36.64
N GLY A 134 -39.63 28.48 36.82
CA GLY A 134 -38.66 28.81 37.87
C GLY A 134 -37.38 29.48 37.35
N ASN A 135 -37.13 29.39 36.04
CA ASN A 135 -35.94 29.96 35.40
C ASN A 135 -36.13 31.43 35.02
N VAL A 136 -35.06 32.24 35.11
CA VAL A 136 -35.10 33.71 34.89
C VAL A 136 -34.11 34.23 33.85
N ASN A 137 -33.21 33.38 33.35
CA ASN A 137 -32.07 33.77 32.53
C ASN A 137 -31.90 32.85 31.30
N ASN A 138 -32.72 32.99 30.25
CA ASN A 138 -32.58 32.40 28.89
C ASN A 138 -31.60 31.20 28.81
N VAL A 139 -32.02 30.03 29.30
CA VAL A 139 -31.12 28.86 29.37
C VAL A 139 -31.33 27.98 28.14
N SER A 140 -30.24 27.55 27.51
CA SER A 140 -30.29 26.75 26.28
C SER A 140 -30.20 25.24 26.53
N GLU A 141 -30.79 24.49 25.60
CA GLU A 141 -30.52 23.07 25.36
C GLU A 141 -29.58 22.90 24.18
N TYR A 142 -28.86 21.78 24.16
CA TYR A 142 -27.78 21.54 23.20
C TYR A 142 -27.75 20.07 22.78
N VAL A 143 -27.46 19.84 21.49
CA VAL A 143 -27.20 18.52 20.92
C VAL A 143 -25.81 18.51 20.30
N GLY A 144 -25.04 17.47 20.60
CA GLY A 144 -23.73 17.19 20.05
C GLY A 144 -23.81 16.03 19.07
N LEU A 145 -23.30 16.24 17.86
CA LEU A 145 -23.23 15.28 16.76
C LEU A 145 -21.77 15.08 16.33
N ARG A 146 -21.48 13.91 15.75
CA ARG A 146 -20.16 13.54 15.22
C ARG A 146 -19.02 13.77 16.23
N LEU A 147 -19.33 13.48 17.49
CA LEU A 147 -18.44 13.68 18.63
C LEU A 147 -17.28 12.65 18.61
N PRO A 148 -16.07 12.99 19.07
CA PRO A 148 -14.97 12.04 19.22
C PRO A 148 -15.21 11.08 20.39
N GLU A 149 -14.33 10.09 20.55
CA GLU A 149 -14.41 9.16 21.67
C GLU A 149 -14.19 9.83 23.03
N TYR A 150 -14.98 9.39 24.01
CA TYR A 150 -14.93 9.86 25.39
C TYR A 150 -14.59 8.68 26.31
N GLY A 151 -13.39 8.72 26.89
CA GLY A 151 -13.01 7.77 27.95
C GLY A 151 -13.84 7.98 29.24
N ASN A 152 -13.48 7.25 30.29
CA ASN A 152 -14.21 7.21 31.58
C ASN A 152 -14.29 8.55 32.37
N GLN A 153 -13.90 9.70 31.81
CA GLN A 153 -13.91 11.00 32.47
C GLN A 153 -14.94 11.95 31.85
N PHE A 154 -16.08 12.13 32.52
CA PHE A 154 -17.14 13.04 32.10
C PHE A 154 -16.84 14.49 32.47
N ALA A 155 -16.61 15.33 31.45
CA ALA A 155 -16.63 16.78 31.61
C ALA A 155 -17.08 17.51 30.32
N ALA A 156 -18.35 17.91 30.31
CA ALA A 156 -18.90 19.11 29.66
C ALA A 156 -18.95 19.23 28.11
N VAL A 157 -19.95 20.03 27.70
CA VAL A 157 -19.93 20.91 26.52
C VAL A 157 -18.55 21.55 26.34
N GLY A 158 -18.04 21.55 25.11
CA GLY A 158 -16.72 22.08 24.76
C GLY A 158 -15.74 21.04 24.22
N THR A 159 -16.13 19.77 24.21
CA THR A 159 -15.48 18.73 23.41
C THR A 159 -15.71 18.96 21.91
N ASN A 160 -14.76 18.50 21.09
CA ASN A 160 -14.81 18.64 19.64
C ASN A 160 -16.06 17.96 19.03
N GLY A 161 -16.50 18.40 17.86
CA GLY A 161 -17.69 17.92 17.16
C GLY A 161 -18.73 19.02 16.92
N ILE A 162 -19.86 18.69 16.29
CA ILE A 162 -20.87 19.68 15.91
C ILE A 162 -21.89 19.83 17.02
N TRP A 163 -21.86 20.97 17.70
CA TRP A 163 -22.82 21.33 18.73
C TRP A 163 -23.86 22.33 18.21
N LEU A 164 -25.13 21.96 18.26
CA LEU A 164 -26.26 22.86 18.01
C LEU A 164 -26.84 23.36 19.34
N SER A 165 -27.39 24.57 19.34
CA SER A 165 -27.94 25.25 20.51
C SER A 165 -29.36 25.75 20.25
N PHE A 166 -30.26 25.52 21.20
CA PHE A 166 -31.66 25.94 21.17
C PHE A 166 -31.93 26.92 22.32
N GLN A 167 -32.35 28.14 21.98
CA GLN A 167 -32.71 29.22 22.91
C GLN A 167 -34.15 29.68 22.62
N CYS A 168 -34.78 30.39 23.56
CA CYS A 168 -36.20 30.77 23.55
C CYS A 168 -36.77 31.23 22.19
N ASN A 169 -36.02 31.96 21.37
CA ASN A 169 -36.41 32.40 20.03
C ASN A 169 -35.26 32.41 19.00
N SER A 170 -34.23 31.59 19.24
CA SER A 170 -33.05 31.51 18.36
C SER A 170 -32.38 30.15 18.43
N VAL A 171 -31.77 29.75 17.32
CA VAL A 171 -30.97 28.53 17.19
C VAL A 171 -29.58 28.88 16.70
N GLY A 172 -28.60 28.00 16.92
CA GLY A 172 -27.22 28.28 16.56
C GLY A 172 -26.29 27.08 16.54
N VAL A 173 -25.08 27.33 16.07
CA VAL A 173 -23.96 26.37 16.05
C VAL A 173 -22.83 26.91 16.92
N ILE A 174 -22.16 26.01 17.65
CA ILE A 174 -20.97 26.32 18.45
C ILE A 174 -19.75 25.78 17.72
N SER A 175 -18.88 26.67 17.23
CA SER A 175 -17.60 26.28 16.62
C SER A 175 -16.46 26.22 17.64
N THR A 176 -16.57 26.98 18.72
CA THR A 176 -15.58 27.01 19.81
C THR A 176 -16.30 27.45 21.07
N TRP A 177 -16.37 26.60 22.10
CA TRP A 177 -17.04 26.95 23.35
C TRP A 177 -16.31 28.12 24.06
N PRO A 178 -17.00 29.11 24.65
CA PRO A 178 -18.46 29.26 24.82
C PRO A 178 -19.16 30.03 23.67
N THR A 179 -18.49 30.28 22.56
CA THR A 179 -18.99 31.12 21.46
C THR A 179 -20.07 30.41 20.65
N VAL A 180 -21.33 30.73 20.93
CA VAL A 180 -22.50 30.31 20.15
C VAL A 180 -22.82 31.37 19.10
N LYS A 181 -22.74 31.03 17.80
CA LYS A 181 -23.32 31.87 16.74
C LYS A 181 -24.79 31.51 16.60
N THR A 182 -25.70 32.46 16.72
CA THR A 182 -27.16 32.22 16.67
C THR A 182 -27.86 33.12 15.65
N PHE A 183 -29.02 32.67 15.16
CA PHE A 183 -29.99 33.50 14.45
C PHE A 183 -31.41 33.23 14.98
N ARG A 184 -32.30 34.21 14.82
CA ARG A 184 -33.71 34.07 15.22
C ARG A 184 -34.49 33.17 14.28
N VAL A 185 -35.44 32.45 14.86
CA VAL A 185 -36.43 31.62 14.16
C VAL A 185 -37.83 31.94 14.65
N ASP A 186 -38.85 31.67 13.84
CA ASP A 186 -40.26 31.92 14.17
C ASP A 186 -40.89 30.79 15.01
N VAL A 187 -40.09 30.23 15.93
CA VAL A 187 -40.46 29.15 16.86
C VAL A 187 -40.16 29.59 18.28
N ASP A 188 -41.15 29.45 19.16
CA ASP A 188 -41.05 29.79 20.58
C ASP A 188 -40.66 28.55 21.41
N PHE A 189 -39.36 28.38 21.63
CA PHE A 189 -38.80 27.36 22.51
C PHE A 189 -38.96 27.68 24.01
N SER A 190 -39.59 28.80 24.38
CA SER A 190 -40.03 29.01 25.77
C SER A 190 -41.23 28.13 26.15
N GLN A 191 -41.84 27.49 25.16
CA GLN A 191 -42.81 26.41 25.29
C GLN A 191 -42.15 25.08 24.89
N THR A 192 -42.76 23.95 25.27
CA THR A 192 -42.22 22.63 24.88
C THR A 192 -42.44 22.41 23.39
N GLN A 193 -41.36 22.16 22.64
CA GLN A 193 -41.38 21.88 21.22
C GLN A 193 -40.77 20.51 20.95
N ARG A 194 -41.44 19.67 20.14
CA ARG A 194 -40.85 18.42 19.66
C ARG A 194 -39.88 18.73 18.53
N VAL A 195 -38.60 18.45 18.73
CA VAL A 195 -37.54 18.68 17.74
C VAL A 195 -37.08 17.34 17.16
N ARG A 196 -36.74 17.33 15.87
CA ARG A 196 -35.98 16.27 15.21
C ARG A 196 -34.68 16.84 14.68
N VAL A 197 -33.61 16.07 14.78
CA VAL A 197 -32.33 16.30 14.13
C VAL A 197 -31.96 15.08 13.32
N THR A 198 -31.68 15.28 12.03
CA THR A 198 -31.24 14.25 11.09
C THR A 198 -29.82 14.60 10.62
N ASP A 199 -28.85 13.74 10.91
CA ASP A 199 -27.48 13.84 10.39
C ASP A 199 -27.33 12.87 9.21
N ASP A 200 -27.30 13.43 7.99
CA ASP A 200 -26.96 12.72 6.76
C ASP A 200 -25.44 12.77 6.58
N VAL A 201 -24.79 11.69 7.00
CA VAL A 201 -23.33 11.51 7.00
C VAL A 201 -22.79 11.32 5.58
N LYS A 202 -23.63 10.79 4.68
CA LYS A 202 -23.28 10.57 3.27
C LYS A 202 -23.19 11.87 2.49
N ASN A 203 -24.17 12.75 2.66
CA ASN A 203 -24.24 14.05 1.98
C ASN A 203 -23.65 15.22 2.80
N ASP A 204 -23.15 14.94 4.01
CA ASP A 204 -22.57 15.92 4.93
C ASP A 204 -23.55 17.07 5.32
N VAL A 205 -24.83 16.72 5.53
CA VAL A 205 -25.90 17.66 5.90
C VAL A 205 -26.57 17.27 7.21
N ILE A 206 -26.62 18.21 8.15
CA ILE A 206 -27.48 18.10 9.34
C ILE A 206 -28.75 18.94 9.12
N THR A 207 -29.92 18.32 9.20
CA THR A 207 -31.22 19.01 9.12
C THR A 207 -31.89 19.02 10.49
N VAL A 208 -32.45 20.17 10.89
CA VAL A 208 -33.22 20.34 12.12
C VAL A 208 -34.65 20.70 11.78
N GLU A 209 -35.59 19.95 12.35
CA GLU A 209 -37.03 20.09 12.13
C GLU A 209 -37.75 20.27 13.48
N VAL A 210 -38.92 20.91 13.45
CA VAL A 210 -39.79 21.07 14.62
C VAL A 210 -41.20 20.61 14.27
N LYS A 211 -41.92 20.02 15.23
CA LYS A 211 -43.26 19.49 14.99
C LYS A 211 -44.34 20.56 15.14
N ILE A 212 -44.94 20.97 14.03
CA ILE A 212 -46.05 21.94 13.96
C ILE A 212 -47.29 21.21 13.42
N ASP A 213 -48.43 21.37 14.09
CA ASP A 213 -49.72 20.73 13.74
C ASP A 213 -49.65 19.20 13.46
N GLY A 214 -48.67 18.52 14.07
CA GLY A 214 -48.43 17.08 13.96
C GLY A 214 -47.42 16.67 12.88
N VAL A 215 -46.97 17.57 12.02
CA VAL A 215 -45.99 17.37 10.95
C VAL A 215 -44.65 17.97 11.36
N PHE A 216 -43.52 17.36 10.97
CA PHE A 216 -42.21 17.99 11.15
C PHE A 216 -41.94 18.96 9.99
N GLU A 217 -41.64 20.21 10.33
CA GLU A 217 -41.26 21.26 9.38
C GLU A 217 -39.80 21.65 9.58
N LYS A 218 -39.07 21.83 8.48
CA LYS A 218 -37.64 22.22 8.51
C LYS A 218 -37.48 23.60 9.16
N LEU A 219 -36.67 23.66 10.21
CA LEU A 219 -36.29 24.89 10.89
C LEU A 219 -35.01 25.48 10.28
N PHE A 220 -33.99 24.63 10.10
CA PHE A 220 -32.71 24.99 9.48
C PHE A 220 -31.93 23.75 9.02
N SER A 221 -30.84 23.95 8.29
CA SER A 221 -29.85 22.92 8.01
C SER A 221 -28.43 23.47 8.09
N ALA A 222 -27.48 22.64 8.53
CA ALA A 222 -26.05 22.90 8.49
C ALA A 222 -25.41 21.99 7.43
N GLN A 223 -24.86 22.60 6.36
CA GLN A 223 -23.99 21.92 5.41
C GLN A 223 -22.58 21.91 5.99
N ILE A 224 -21.96 20.74 6.02
CA ILE A 224 -20.55 20.56 6.31
C ILE A 224 -19.84 20.55 4.95
N GLU A 225 -19.02 21.55 4.69
CA GLU A 225 -18.34 21.76 3.39
C GLU A 225 -17.02 20.98 3.32
N ASN A 226 -16.37 20.83 4.48
CA ASN A 226 -15.20 19.99 4.71
C ASN A 226 -15.13 19.70 6.23
N GLN A 227 -14.06 19.05 6.71
CA GLN A 227 -13.92 18.67 8.12
C GLN A 227 -13.97 19.85 9.12
N ARG A 228 -13.82 21.11 8.70
CA ARG A 228 -13.84 22.30 9.58
C ARG A 228 -14.86 23.36 9.22
N ASN A 229 -15.32 23.45 7.98
CA ASN A 229 -16.23 24.51 7.53
C ASN A 229 -17.69 24.06 7.54
N VAL A 230 -18.54 24.82 8.23
CA VAL A 230 -19.97 24.59 8.31
C VAL A 230 -20.75 25.88 7.99
N THR A 231 -21.66 25.77 7.03
CA THR A 231 -22.58 26.83 6.62
C THR A 231 -24.01 26.46 7.01
N VAL A 232 -24.71 27.37 7.68
CA VAL A 232 -26.06 27.18 8.20
C VAL A 232 -27.06 27.99 7.38
N PHE A 233 -28.02 27.29 6.80
CA PHE A 233 -29.13 27.83 6.03
C PHE A 233 -30.42 27.75 6.86
N ASN A 234 -31.27 28.77 6.80
CA ASN A 234 -32.60 28.71 7.39
C ASN A 234 -33.59 27.84 6.56
N ALA A 235 -34.85 27.77 7.00
CA ALA A 235 -35.92 27.03 6.32
C ALA A 235 -36.03 27.36 4.81
N GLU A 236 -35.92 28.64 4.43
CA GLU A 236 -36.00 29.08 3.02
C GLU A 236 -34.70 28.87 2.21
N GLY A 237 -33.67 28.23 2.80
CA GLY A 237 -32.40 27.96 2.13
C GLY A 237 -31.45 29.17 2.04
N LYS A 238 -31.64 30.18 2.90
CA LYS A 238 -30.78 31.37 2.96
C LYS A 238 -29.74 31.25 4.07
N ASP A 239 -28.49 31.55 3.72
CA ASP A 239 -27.32 31.58 4.59
C ASP A 239 -27.52 32.50 5.81
N ARG A 240 -27.19 31.99 7.00
CA ARG A 240 -27.34 32.68 8.29
C ARG A 240 -26.04 32.71 9.08
N ILE A 241 -25.26 31.64 9.04
CA ILE A 241 -24.00 31.48 9.79
C ILE A 241 -23.01 30.76 8.88
N HIS A 242 -21.82 31.33 8.71
CA HIS A 242 -20.64 30.59 8.29
C HIS A 242 -19.72 30.43 9.49
N THR A 243 -19.16 29.24 9.69
CA THR A 243 -18.22 29.01 10.77
C THR A 243 -17.17 27.96 10.44
N GLU A 244 -15.94 28.28 10.80
CA GLU A 244 -14.81 27.37 10.82
C GLU A 244 -14.65 26.84 12.26
N PHE A 245 -14.41 25.54 12.38
CA PHE A 245 -14.07 24.86 13.63
C PHE A 245 -12.55 24.81 13.80
N SER A 246 -12.06 24.98 15.04
CA SER A 246 -10.60 24.94 15.34
C SER A 246 -10.03 23.52 15.40
N TYR A 247 -10.77 22.54 14.91
CA TYR A 247 -10.49 21.10 14.94
C TYR A 247 -11.27 20.42 13.82
N ASP A 248 -10.80 19.25 13.39
CA ASP A 248 -11.51 18.43 12.41
C ASP A 248 -12.69 17.69 13.05
N VAL A 249 -13.84 17.75 12.38
CA VAL A 249 -15.04 16.99 12.68
C VAL A 249 -15.03 15.71 11.84
N GLY A 250 -15.03 14.55 12.50
CA GLY A 250 -15.13 13.26 11.83
C GLY A 250 -16.49 13.04 11.17
N LYS A 251 -16.59 12.11 10.20
CA LYS A 251 -17.88 11.71 9.60
C LYS A 251 -18.74 10.87 10.55
N LYS A 252 -18.11 9.94 11.29
CA LYS A 252 -18.75 9.03 12.26
C LYS A 252 -18.32 9.41 13.67
N GLY A 253 -19.23 9.40 14.63
CA GLY A 253 -18.94 9.84 16.00
C GLY A 253 -20.05 9.50 16.99
N PHE A 254 -19.89 9.98 18.23
CA PHE A 254 -20.87 9.82 19.30
C PHE A 254 -21.95 10.91 19.23
N PHE A 255 -23.04 10.70 19.96
CA PHE A 255 -24.17 11.61 20.12
C PHE A 255 -24.35 11.97 21.59
N ALA A 256 -24.66 13.24 21.87
CA ALA A 256 -24.99 13.71 23.20
C ALA A 256 -26.10 14.77 23.22
N LEU A 257 -26.87 14.78 24.30
CA LEU A 257 -27.78 15.86 24.69
C LEU A 257 -27.27 16.49 26.00
N TRP A 258 -27.30 17.81 26.07
CA TRP A 258 -26.97 18.57 27.27
C TRP A 258 -28.00 19.67 27.53
N ALA A 259 -28.53 19.71 28.75
CA ALA A 259 -29.47 20.72 29.20
C ALA A 259 -28.95 21.40 30.47
N SER A 260 -29.10 22.72 30.53
CA SER A 260 -28.74 23.52 31.71
C SER A 260 -30.00 23.99 32.44
N GLY A 261 -29.97 23.93 33.77
CA GLY A 261 -31.00 24.43 34.68
C GLY A 261 -30.78 25.88 35.11
N GLY A 262 -29.65 26.49 34.73
CA GLY A 262 -29.25 27.80 35.24
C GLY A 262 -29.08 27.79 36.76
N ASN A 263 -29.67 28.77 37.44
CA ASN A 263 -29.59 28.91 38.91
C ASN A 263 -30.70 28.15 39.67
N THR A 264 -31.51 27.33 38.99
CA THR A 264 -32.74 26.76 39.58
C THR A 264 -32.52 25.47 40.38
N GLY A 265 -31.38 24.79 40.21
CA GLY A 265 -31.08 23.52 40.87
C GLY A 265 -31.57 22.27 40.14
N GLU A 266 -32.37 22.40 39.08
CA GLU A 266 -32.98 21.28 38.35
C GLU A 266 -32.81 21.43 36.83
N SER A 267 -32.55 20.32 36.14
CA SER A 267 -32.37 20.25 34.69
C SER A 267 -33.02 18.99 34.11
N PHE A 268 -33.50 19.07 32.87
CA PHE A 268 -34.41 18.06 32.29
C PHE A 268 -34.08 17.78 30.83
N ILE A 269 -34.30 16.55 30.39
CA ILE A 269 -34.34 16.11 28.99
C ILE A 269 -35.57 15.17 28.89
N ASP A 270 -36.37 15.25 27.82
CA ASP A 270 -37.72 14.69 27.82
C ASP A 270 -38.04 13.98 26.49
N ASN A 271 -38.70 12.83 26.55
CA ASN A 271 -39.19 12.03 25.40
C ASN A 271 -38.16 11.66 24.30
N VAL A 272 -36.92 11.30 24.63
CA VAL A 272 -35.87 10.98 23.64
C VAL A 272 -36.16 9.71 22.81
N GLU A 273 -36.17 9.84 21.48
CA GLU A 273 -36.14 8.74 20.51
C GLU A 273 -34.92 8.90 19.59
N ILE A 274 -34.19 7.81 19.33
CA ILE A 274 -33.00 7.81 18.47
C ILE A 274 -33.07 6.63 17.50
N LYS A 275 -32.80 6.86 16.22
CA LYS A 275 -32.87 5.85 15.16
C LYS A 275 -31.69 6.04 14.21
N TRP A 276 -31.01 4.97 13.87
CA TRP A 276 -30.00 4.98 12.81
C TRP A 276 -30.07 3.70 11.99
N THR A 277 -29.55 3.76 10.77
CA THR A 277 -29.40 2.56 9.93
C THR A 277 -27.98 2.54 9.43
N GLU A 278 -27.25 1.48 9.80
CA GLU A 278 -25.89 1.28 9.32
C GLU A 278 -25.94 0.92 7.83
N ALA A 279 -25.05 1.52 7.05
CA ALA A 279 -24.97 1.24 5.63
C ALA A 279 -24.55 -0.22 5.41
N VAL A 280 -25.12 -0.86 4.38
CA VAL A 280 -24.48 -2.07 3.83
C VAL A 280 -23.11 -1.64 3.32
N PRO A 281 -22.00 -2.24 3.78
CA PRO A 281 -20.71 -1.97 3.18
C PRO A 281 -20.77 -2.30 1.69
N GLU A 282 -20.41 -1.34 0.83
CA GLU A 282 -20.26 -1.63 -0.60
C GLU A 282 -19.23 -2.76 -0.73
N THR A 283 -19.60 -3.81 -1.50
CA THR A 283 -18.71 -4.95 -1.69
C THR A 283 -17.44 -4.48 -2.38
N TYR A 284 -16.32 -4.56 -1.66
CA TYR A 284 -15.03 -4.25 -2.24
C TYR A 284 -14.63 -5.33 -3.25
N TYR A 285 -14.36 -4.92 -4.48
CA TYR A 285 -13.84 -5.79 -5.55
C TYR A 285 -12.33 -5.55 -5.65
N PRO A 286 -11.49 -6.51 -5.24
CA PRO A 286 -10.04 -6.34 -5.25
C PRO A 286 -9.52 -6.19 -6.68
N ALA A 287 -8.45 -5.41 -6.86
CA ALA A 287 -7.81 -5.30 -8.16
C ALA A 287 -7.27 -6.66 -8.63
N ASP A 288 -7.39 -6.93 -9.92
CA ASP A 288 -6.87 -8.17 -10.50
C ASP A 288 -5.35 -8.11 -10.54
N LYS A 289 -4.66 -8.84 -9.65
CA LYS A 289 -3.20 -8.89 -9.61
C LYS A 289 -2.59 -9.44 -10.91
N THR A 290 -3.38 -10.10 -11.79
CA THR A 290 -2.89 -10.59 -13.09
C THR A 290 -2.91 -9.52 -14.18
N ALA A 291 -3.66 -8.43 -13.99
CA ALA A 291 -3.63 -7.25 -14.87
C ALA A 291 -2.40 -6.34 -14.62
N ILE A 292 -1.59 -6.63 -13.60
CA ILE A 292 -0.36 -5.90 -13.31
C ILE A 292 0.71 -6.23 -14.36
N ARG A 293 1.15 -5.20 -15.09
CA ARG A 293 2.16 -5.27 -16.14
C ARG A 293 3.56 -5.33 -15.52
N ASP A 294 4.23 -6.47 -15.67
CA ASP A 294 5.63 -6.63 -15.31
C ASP A 294 6.53 -5.74 -16.20
N LEU A 295 7.31 -4.86 -15.54
CA LEU A 295 8.24 -3.91 -16.16
C LEU A 295 9.65 -4.49 -16.40
N TYR A 296 9.94 -5.69 -15.87
CA TYR A 296 11.28 -6.29 -15.86
C TYR A 296 12.33 -5.40 -15.16
N SER A 297 11.93 -4.63 -14.15
CA SER A 297 12.79 -3.69 -13.41
C SER A 297 13.95 -4.35 -12.66
N ASP A 298 13.85 -5.65 -12.37
CA ASP A 298 14.97 -6.47 -11.88
C ASP A 298 16.07 -6.75 -12.91
N THR A 299 15.84 -6.45 -14.19
CA THR A 299 16.84 -6.52 -15.27
C THR A 299 17.50 -5.17 -15.60
N TRP A 300 17.00 -4.06 -15.04
CA TRP A 300 17.56 -2.73 -15.26
C TRP A 300 18.91 -2.56 -14.57
N VAL A 301 19.80 -1.78 -15.19
CA VAL A 301 21.13 -1.48 -14.65
C VAL A 301 21.26 -0.02 -14.23
N ALA A 302 22.09 0.27 -13.23
CA ALA A 302 22.36 1.63 -12.79
C ALA A 302 23.74 1.72 -12.12
N THR A 303 24.31 2.92 -12.08
CA THR A 303 25.49 3.22 -11.27
C THR A 303 25.24 4.53 -10.52
N ASP A 304 25.55 4.56 -9.23
CA ASP A 304 25.40 5.76 -8.39
C ASP A 304 26.67 6.63 -8.35
N ASP A 305 26.63 7.75 -7.63
CA ASP A 305 27.74 8.72 -7.57
C ASP A 305 28.99 8.18 -6.83
N LEU A 306 28.96 6.93 -6.35
CA LEU A 306 30.05 6.23 -5.67
C LEU A 306 30.55 5.01 -6.45
N ASP A 307 30.30 4.95 -7.76
CA ASP A 307 30.63 3.84 -8.66
C ASP A 307 29.96 2.48 -8.27
N ARG A 308 28.88 2.48 -7.48
CA ARG A 308 28.23 1.24 -7.04
C ARG A 308 27.19 0.82 -8.09
N ALA A 309 27.51 -0.24 -8.83
CA ALA A 309 26.65 -0.78 -9.87
C ALA A 309 25.52 -1.67 -9.34
N VAL A 310 24.30 -1.42 -9.80
CA VAL A 310 23.20 -2.38 -9.88
C VAL A 310 23.33 -3.09 -11.23
N THR A 311 23.64 -4.38 -11.20
CA THR A 311 23.99 -5.15 -12.40
C THR A 311 22.85 -6.03 -12.89
N ASP A 312 22.81 -6.30 -14.20
CA ASP A 312 21.98 -7.31 -14.88
C ASP A 312 22.47 -8.76 -14.61
N GLY A 313 23.07 -8.98 -13.44
CA GLY A 313 23.62 -10.24 -13.01
C GLY A 313 22.50 -11.24 -12.74
N ALA A 314 22.54 -12.38 -13.41
CA ALA A 314 21.62 -13.48 -13.11
C ALA A 314 22.01 -14.10 -11.75
N ALA A 315 21.25 -13.76 -10.72
CA ALA A 315 21.25 -14.46 -9.45
C ALA A 315 19.86 -15.07 -9.31
N ALA A 316 19.74 -16.38 -9.08
CA ALA A 316 18.43 -17.02 -8.92
C ALA A 316 17.57 -16.19 -7.94
N PRO A 317 16.36 -15.70 -8.34
CA PRO A 317 15.44 -15.03 -7.43
C PRO A 317 15.29 -15.78 -6.10
N ARG A 318 14.76 -15.17 -5.04
CA ARG A 318 14.68 -15.83 -3.72
C ARG A 318 13.37 -15.41 -3.05
N ASP A 319 12.54 -16.38 -2.66
CA ASP A 319 11.33 -16.13 -1.88
C ASP A 319 11.74 -15.58 -0.51
N LYS A 320 11.57 -14.25 -0.41
CA LYS A 320 11.99 -13.37 0.66
C LYS A 320 10.97 -12.24 0.71
N LEU A 321 10.57 -11.86 1.91
CA LEU A 321 9.58 -10.81 2.14
C LEU A 321 10.26 -9.58 2.75
N VAL A 322 10.37 -8.51 1.97
CA VAL A 322 11.09 -7.29 2.37
C VAL A 322 10.10 -6.15 2.60
N GLY A 323 10.06 -5.68 3.85
CA GLY A 323 9.23 -4.58 4.30
C GLY A 323 10.01 -3.28 4.41
N MET A 324 9.42 -2.17 4.00
CA MET A 324 9.97 -0.82 4.16
C MET A 324 9.18 -0.03 5.20
N PHE A 325 9.86 0.52 6.20
CA PHE A 325 9.27 1.42 7.18
C PHE A 325 8.84 2.71 6.47
N TYR A 326 7.58 3.10 6.61
CA TYR A 326 7.01 4.24 5.87
C TYR A 326 6.26 5.20 6.79
N GLN A 327 6.69 6.46 6.79
CA GLN A 327 6.21 7.49 7.71
C GLN A 327 5.04 8.30 7.12
N ILE A 328 3.95 8.43 7.90
CA ILE A 328 2.68 8.97 7.40
C ILE A 328 2.14 10.21 8.13
N TRP A 329 2.95 10.87 8.96
CA TRP A 329 2.54 12.02 9.77
C TRP A 329 2.76 13.42 9.14
N PHE A 330 3.24 13.53 7.90
CA PHE A 330 3.45 14.82 7.23
C PHE A 330 2.12 15.39 6.72
N THR A 331 1.26 15.79 7.66
CA THR A 331 -0.07 16.36 7.40
C THR A 331 -0.04 17.89 7.38
N PRO A 332 -0.95 18.57 6.65
CA PRO A 332 -0.93 20.03 6.55
C PRO A 332 -1.18 20.71 7.90
N THR A 333 -0.11 21.22 8.50
CA THR A 333 -0.15 21.93 9.79
C THR A 333 -0.60 23.38 9.68
N SER A 334 -0.67 23.96 8.48
CA SER A 334 -0.94 25.38 8.22
C SER A 334 -2.28 25.89 8.79
N VAL A 335 -3.24 25.01 9.04
CA VAL A 335 -4.52 25.39 9.68
C VAL A 335 -4.38 25.50 11.22
N THR A 336 -3.49 24.72 11.82
CA THR A 336 -3.19 24.74 13.26
C THR A 336 -2.09 25.76 13.59
N TYR A 337 -1.14 25.94 12.67
CA TYR A 337 0.05 26.77 12.76
C TYR A 337 0.32 27.47 11.42
N PRO A 338 -0.44 28.53 11.06
CA PRO A 338 -0.30 29.22 9.76
C PRO A 338 1.07 29.89 9.56
N ASP A 339 1.76 30.22 10.65
CA ASP A 339 3.12 30.75 10.64
C ASP A 339 4.20 29.64 10.73
N GLN A 340 3.87 28.36 10.43
CA GLN A 340 4.82 27.27 10.62
C GLN A 340 6.02 27.39 9.69
N LYS A 341 7.16 27.72 10.29
CA LYS A 341 8.46 27.76 9.62
C LYS A 341 9.05 26.37 9.51
N ILE A 342 9.54 26.07 8.32
CA ILE A 342 10.41 24.93 8.05
C ILE A 342 11.78 25.26 8.63
N TYR A 343 12.26 24.43 9.55
CA TYR A 343 13.62 24.48 10.07
C TYR A 343 14.39 23.31 9.46
N ASN A 344 15.17 23.56 8.40
CA ASN A 344 16.06 22.55 7.81
C ASN A 344 17.47 22.73 8.39
N HIS A 345 17.95 21.74 9.14
CA HIS A 345 19.26 21.80 9.79
C HIS A 345 20.43 21.76 8.80
N TYR A 346 20.32 21.01 7.70
CA TYR A 346 21.36 20.97 6.66
C TYR A 346 21.48 22.30 5.92
N GLN A 347 20.36 22.87 5.44
CA GLN A 347 20.40 24.17 4.77
C GLN A 347 20.88 25.28 5.73
N THR A 348 20.44 25.26 7.00
CA THR A 348 20.93 26.19 8.03
C THR A 348 22.44 26.07 8.24
N TYR A 349 23.00 24.85 8.16
CA TYR A 349 24.43 24.63 8.23
C TYR A 349 25.17 25.19 7.00
N LEU A 350 24.64 24.99 5.79
CA LEU A 350 25.22 25.56 4.56
C LEU A 350 25.21 27.11 4.57
N ASP A 351 24.13 27.72 5.08
CA ASP A 351 23.94 29.18 5.08
C ASP A 351 24.82 29.92 6.09
N GLY A 352 25.20 29.28 7.21
CA GLY A 352 25.86 29.98 8.33
C GLY A 352 26.61 29.10 9.33
N GLY A 353 26.89 27.85 8.97
CA GLY A 353 27.65 26.90 9.78
C GLY A 353 26.98 26.53 11.11
N ILE A 354 27.78 25.96 12.00
CA ILE A 354 27.32 25.43 13.29
C ILE A 354 26.61 26.46 14.18
N GLU A 355 27.04 27.72 14.18
CA GLU A 355 26.43 28.74 15.03
C GLU A 355 25.04 29.17 14.53
N ALA A 356 24.76 29.06 13.23
CA ALA A 356 23.40 29.19 12.69
C ALA A 356 22.52 28.00 13.14
N VAL A 357 23.04 26.77 13.08
CA VAL A 357 22.32 25.57 13.57
C VAL A 357 22.00 25.69 15.06
N LYS A 358 22.96 26.08 15.91
CA LYS A 358 22.74 26.31 17.36
C LYS A 358 21.65 27.36 17.65
N LYS A 359 21.52 28.39 16.79
CA LYS A 359 20.47 29.42 16.90
C LYS A 359 19.08 28.89 16.50
N VAL A 360 19.01 27.98 15.52
CA VAL A 360 17.78 27.33 15.06
C VAL A 360 17.34 26.21 16.00
N TYR A 361 18.27 25.48 16.61
CA TYR A 361 18.04 24.30 17.45
C TYR A 361 16.98 24.47 18.55
N THR A 362 16.83 25.68 19.10
CA THR A 362 15.89 25.99 20.20
C THR A 362 14.61 26.71 19.76
N GLN A 363 14.39 26.88 18.45
CA GLN A 363 13.20 27.52 17.89
C GLN A 363 11.98 26.58 17.88
N GLY A 364 10.82 27.12 17.47
CA GLY A 364 9.54 26.42 17.54
C GLY A 364 9.02 26.19 18.97
N PRO A 365 7.75 25.78 19.15
CA PRO A 365 7.25 25.19 20.39
C PRO A 365 7.81 23.77 20.60
N GLU A 366 7.38 23.12 21.69
CA GLU A 366 7.66 21.70 21.94
C GLU A 366 6.83 20.79 21.01
N GLY A 367 7.43 19.70 20.56
CA GLY A 367 6.89 18.80 19.54
C GLY A 367 7.03 19.30 18.10
N TRP A 368 7.64 20.47 17.88
CA TRP A 368 7.77 21.06 16.54
C TRP A 368 8.76 20.29 15.67
N GLY A 369 8.33 19.90 14.46
CA GLY A 369 9.16 19.16 13.51
C GLY A 369 10.29 20.02 12.92
N HIS A 370 11.53 19.57 13.11
CA HIS A 370 12.71 20.11 12.43
C HIS A 370 13.23 19.10 11.43
N TYR A 371 13.43 19.55 10.19
CA TYR A 371 13.89 18.75 9.07
C TYR A 371 15.40 18.52 9.15
N TRP A 372 15.83 17.27 8.96
CA TRP A 372 17.26 16.93 8.92
C TRP A 372 17.92 17.33 7.59
N GLY A 373 17.14 17.36 6.51
CA GLY A 373 17.51 17.76 5.14
C GLY A 373 16.28 18.18 4.32
N GLU A 374 16.46 18.47 3.02
CA GLU A 374 15.34 18.67 2.08
C GLU A 374 15.11 17.38 1.28
N PRO A 375 13.89 16.80 1.28
CA PRO A 375 13.54 15.69 0.39
C PRO A 375 13.71 16.13 -1.07
N TYR A 376 14.09 15.22 -1.96
CA TYR A 376 14.24 15.57 -3.38
C TYR A 376 12.95 16.17 -3.96
N PHE A 377 11.80 15.58 -3.61
CA PHE A 377 10.48 16.07 -4.00
C PHE A 377 9.96 17.28 -3.19
N GLY A 378 10.86 17.94 -2.43
CA GLY A 378 10.54 19.06 -1.55
C GLY A 378 9.83 18.63 -0.27
N TYR A 379 9.48 19.58 0.60
CA TYR A 379 8.79 19.35 1.87
C TYR A 379 7.32 18.99 1.63
N TYR A 380 7.05 17.84 1.04
CA TYR A 380 5.71 17.39 0.65
C TYR A 380 4.81 17.05 1.85
N LEU A 381 3.54 16.82 1.56
CA LEU A 381 2.57 16.24 2.49
C LEU A 381 2.36 14.75 2.18
N THR A 382 2.09 13.92 3.17
CA THR A 382 1.87 12.47 2.97
C THR A 382 0.68 12.18 2.03
N ASN A 383 -0.29 13.10 1.92
CA ASN A 383 -1.42 12.98 0.99
C ASN A 383 -1.16 13.59 -0.41
N ASP A 384 0.09 13.95 -0.73
CA ASP A 384 0.49 14.38 -2.08
C ASP A 384 0.48 13.17 -3.04
N ARG A 385 -0.58 13.08 -3.86
CA ARG A 385 -0.81 12.00 -4.83
C ARG A 385 0.42 11.70 -5.70
N TRP A 386 1.11 12.76 -6.12
CA TRP A 386 2.25 12.65 -7.03
C TRP A 386 3.45 11.99 -6.34
N VAL A 387 3.71 12.35 -5.08
CA VAL A 387 4.78 11.75 -4.28
C VAL A 387 4.45 10.29 -3.91
N ILE A 388 3.18 9.99 -3.55
CA ILE A 388 2.74 8.61 -3.28
C ILE A 388 3.04 7.70 -4.48
N ARG A 389 2.77 8.16 -5.70
CA ARG A 389 3.09 7.42 -6.93
C ARG A 389 4.57 7.20 -7.13
N LYS A 390 5.38 8.27 -7.11
CA LYS A 390 6.83 8.15 -7.32
C LYS A 390 7.47 7.23 -6.28
N HIS A 391 7.03 7.29 -5.01
CA HIS A 391 7.46 6.33 -3.98
C HIS A 391 7.04 4.88 -4.27
N ALA A 392 5.81 4.64 -4.72
CA ALA A 392 5.32 3.30 -5.04
C ALA A 392 6.07 2.66 -6.22
N SER A 393 6.36 3.44 -7.28
CA SER A 393 7.19 3.00 -8.41
C SER A 393 8.60 2.70 -7.95
N MET A 394 9.29 3.67 -7.31
CA MET A 394 10.67 3.48 -6.84
C MET A 394 10.84 2.25 -5.94
N LEU A 395 9.93 2.05 -4.97
CA LEU A 395 9.97 0.89 -4.08
C LEU A 395 9.68 -0.43 -4.83
N SER A 396 8.76 -0.42 -5.80
CA SER A 396 8.48 -1.60 -6.65
C SER A 396 9.64 -1.93 -7.58
N ASP A 397 10.30 -0.94 -8.17
CA ASP A 397 11.41 -1.12 -9.11
C ASP A 397 12.60 -1.85 -8.47
N ILE A 398 12.88 -1.55 -7.20
CA ILE A 398 13.92 -2.26 -6.44
C ILE A 398 13.43 -3.57 -5.79
N GLY A 399 12.13 -3.87 -5.89
CA GLY A 399 11.53 -5.13 -5.42
C GLY A 399 11.20 -5.18 -3.93
N VAL A 400 10.86 -4.05 -3.30
CA VAL A 400 10.24 -4.02 -1.95
C VAL A 400 8.83 -4.60 -2.05
N ASP A 401 8.53 -5.60 -1.22
CA ASP A 401 7.25 -6.32 -1.28
C ASP A 401 6.13 -5.57 -0.57
N PHE A 402 6.44 -4.90 0.54
CA PHE A 402 5.45 -4.16 1.31
C PHE A 402 6.00 -2.92 2.01
N ILE A 403 5.13 -1.95 2.27
CA ILE A 403 5.35 -0.86 3.22
C ILE A 403 4.65 -1.17 4.54
N PHE A 404 5.27 -0.83 5.66
CA PHE A 404 4.63 -0.88 6.97
C PHE A 404 4.46 0.53 7.53
N LEU A 405 3.20 0.94 7.67
CA LEU A 405 2.81 2.31 8.01
C LEU A 405 2.96 2.57 9.51
N ASP A 406 3.74 3.59 9.89
CA ASP A 406 3.87 4.01 11.28
C ASP A 406 2.56 4.62 11.82
N VAL A 407 1.99 3.95 12.82
CA VAL A 407 0.95 4.47 13.71
C VAL A 407 1.31 4.21 15.18
N THR A 408 2.61 4.04 15.49
CA THR A 408 3.11 3.67 16.82
C THR A 408 2.86 4.73 17.90
N ASN A 409 2.65 5.99 17.48
CA ASN A 409 2.32 7.10 18.37
C ASN A 409 0.84 7.15 18.80
N GLY A 410 0.02 6.16 18.43
CA GLY A 410 -1.37 6.05 18.90
C GLY A 410 -2.37 6.92 18.12
N ASN A 411 -1.94 7.59 17.05
CA ASN A 411 -2.81 8.23 16.07
C ASN A 411 -2.84 7.36 14.80
N PRO A 412 -4.01 6.89 14.34
CA PRO A 412 -4.12 6.09 13.12
C PRO A 412 -3.82 6.86 11.83
N GLN A 413 -3.71 8.20 11.84
CA GLN A 413 -3.36 9.03 10.67
C GLN A 413 -4.29 8.80 9.46
N SER A 414 -5.61 8.79 9.69
CA SER A 414 -6.58 8.29 8.71
C SER A 414 -6.69 9.10 7.42
N THR A 415 -6.39 10.39 7.42
CA THR A 415 -6.26 11.18 6.17
C THR A 415 -5.09 10.69 5.31
N SER A 416 -3.97 10.32 5.94
CA SER A 416 -2.74 9.91 5.27
C SER A 416 -2.83 8.51 4.68
N TYR A 417 -3.19 7.49 5.48
CA TYR A 417 -3.26 6.14 4.91
C TYR A 417 -4.37 6.02 3.87
N LYS A 418 -5.53 6.69 4.03
CA LYS A 418 -6.59 6.63 3.02
C LYS A 418 -6.18 7.25 1.68
N ALA A 419 -5.27 8.23 1.68
CA ALA A 419 -4.66 8.73 0.44
C ALA A 419 -3.75 7.68 -0.21
N ILE A 420 -2.89 7.03 0.57
CA ILE A 420 -1.99 5.95 0.08
C ILE A 420 -2.79 4.78 -0.48
N PHE A 421 -3.74 4.24 0.30
CA PHE A 421 -4.59 3.12 -0.11
C PHE A 421 -5.39 3.42 -1.38
N LYS A 422 -6.00 4.61 -1.48
CA LYS A 422 -6.72 5.03 -2.68
C LYS A 422 -5.81 5.13 -3.90
N GLU A 423 -4.59 5.64 -3.74
CA GLU A 423 -3.68 5.76 -4.88
C GLU A 423 -3.09 4.41 -5.30
N TYR A 424 -2.78 3.52 -4.35
CA TYR A 424 -2.29 2.18 -4.65
C TYR A 424 -3.38 1.35 -5.35
N GLU A 425 -4.64 1.47 -4.93
CA GLU A 425 -5.79 0.89 -5.64
C GLU A 425 -5.88 1.42 -7.08
N GLN A 426 -5.75 2.73 -7.28
CA GLN A 426 -5.80 3.36 -8.59
C GLN A 426 -4.63 2.91 -9.49
N MET A 427 -3.40 2.87 -8.95
CA MET A 427 -2.22 2.35 -9.64
C MET A 427 -2.43 0.90 -10.11
N ARG A 428 -2.94 0.01 -9.26
CA ARG A 428 -3.20 -1.39 -9.63
C ARG A 428 -4.32 -1.54 -10.67
N LYS A 429 -5.35 -0.69 -10.62
CA LYS A 429 -6.38 -0.61 -11.67
C LYS A 429 -5.86 -0.12 -13.02
N GLU A 430 -4.77 0.65 -13.02
CA GLU A 430 -4.02 1.05 -14.22
C GLU A 430 -2.99 -0.01 -14.66
N GLY A 431 -2.91 -1.15 -13.97
CA GLY A 431 -1.97 -2.24 -14.28
C GLY A 431 -0.56 -2.01 -13.72
N LEU A 432 -0.37 -1.11 -12.76
CA LEU A 432 0.93 -0.83 -12.14
C LEU A 432 1.14 -1.69 -10.88
N HIS A 433 2.40 -2.07 -10.64
CA HIS A 433 2.77 -2.70 -9.38
C HIS A 433 2.89 -1.65 -8.27
N THR A 434 2.50 -2.02 -7.05
CA THR A 434 2.78 -1.26 -5.83
C THR A 434 3.17 -2.23 -4.73
N PRO A 435 3.97 -1.82 -3.72
CA PRO A 435 4.11 -2.60 -2.51
C PRO A 435 2.73 -2.92 -1.92
N ASP A 436 2.59 -4.09 -1.29
CA ASP A 436 1.48 -4.36 -0.37
C ASP A 436 1.66 -3.52 0.92
N ILE A 437 0.71 -3.57 1.84
CA ILE A 437 0.63 -2.69 3.03
C ILE A 437 0.34 -3.52 4.28
N CYS A 438 1.00 -3.17 5.38
CA CYS A 438 0.49 -3.42 6.74
C CYS A 438 0.63 -2.18 7.64
N PHE A 439 0.02 -2.24 8.83
CA PHE A 439 0.17 -1.21 9.85
C PHE A 439 1.10 -1.66 10.96
N PHE A 440 1.90 -0.72 11.47
CA PHE A 440 2.77 -0.89 12.63
C PHE A 440 2.27 -0.04 13.81
N LEU A 441 1.73 -0.74 14.82
CA LEU A 441 1.13 -0.18 16.02
C LEU A 441 2.12 -0.20 17.19
N ALA A 442 1.81 0.57 18.24
CA ALA A 442 2.65 0.80 19.40
C ALA A 442 3.11 -0.48 20.14
N ASP A 443 4.12 -0.33 21.01
CA ASP A 443 4.37 -1.32 22.08
C ASP A 443 3.51 -1.08 23.33
N ASN A 444 2.91 0.10 23.47
CA ASN A 444 1.95 0.43 24.53
C ASN A 444 0.56 -0.14 24.20
N VAL A 445 0.09 -1.07 25.03
CA VAL A 445 -1.15 -1.84 24.83
C VAL A 445 -2.40 -0.96 24.71
N ASP A 446 -2.53 0.09 25.52
CA ASP A 446 -3.72 0.95 25.51
C ASP A 446 -3.82 1.74 24.19
N LEU A 447 -2.67 2.10 23.60
CA LEU A 447 -2.61 2.73 22.27
C LEU A 447 -2.87 1.72 21.16
N VAL A 448 -2.35 0.49 21.27
CA VAL A 448 -2.58 -0.60 20.31
C VAL A 448 -4.06 -0.91 20.18
N GLU A 449 -4.79 -1.06 21.29
CA GLU A 449 -6.19 -1.48 21.24
C GLU A 449 -7.09 -0.42 20.58
N ASN A 450 -6.91 0.86 20.93
CA ASN A 450 -7.69 1.95 20.33
C ASN A 450 -7.42 2.09 18.82
N VAL A 451 -6.14 2.11 18.41
CA VAL A 451 -5.76 2.21 16.99
C VAL A 451 -6.21 0.96 16.22
N PHE A 452 -6.07 -0.24 16.79
CA PHE A 452 -6.51 -1.47 16.15
C PHE A 452 -8.03 -1.47 15.90
N LEU A 453 -8.84 -1.02 16.86
CA LEU A 453 -10.29 -0.99 16.69
C LEU A 453 -10.72 0.02 15.61
N GLU A 454 -10.08 1.18 15.51
CA GLU A 454 -10.34 2.12 14.40
C GLU A 454 -9.95 1.51 13.04
N LEU A 455 -8.77 0.89 12.92
CA LEU A 455 -8.35 0.23 11.67
C LEU A 455 -9.23 -0.98 11.31
N TRP A 456 -9.72 -1.72 12.31
CA TRP A 456 -10.67 -2.82 12.10
C TRP A 456 -11.99 -2.29 11.53
N ASP A 457 -12.52 -1.21 12.09
CA ASP A 457 -13.76 -0.57 11.63
C ASP A 457 -13.63 0.08 10.24
N ASP A 458 -12.51 0.76 9.97
CA ASP A 458 -12.34 1.57 8.75
C ASP A 458 -11.73 0.81 7.55
N VAL A 459 -11.07 -0.33 7.77
CA VAL A 459 -10.37 -1.07 6.70
C VAL A 459 -10.73 -2.57 6.69
N TYR A 460 -10.49 -3.27 7.79
CA TYR A 460 -10.41 -4.74 7.75
C TYR A 460 -11.75 -5.47 7.88
N SER A 461 -12.70 -4.95 8.66
CA SER A 461 -14.01 -5.60 8.89
C SER A 461 -14.86 -5.69 7.62
N THR A 462 -14.68 -4.74 6.70
CA THR A 462 -15.32 -4.64 5.38
C THR A 462 -14.51 -5.30 4.26
N LYS A 463 -13.27 -5.75 4.56
CA LYS A 463 -12.26 -6.17 3.57
C LYS A 463 -11.91 -5.10 2.53
N GLN A 464 -12.06 -3.82 2.85
CA GLN A 464 -11.77 -2.75 1.91
C GLN A 464 -10.26 -2.73 1.59
N TYR A 465 -9.91 -2.69 0.30
CA TYR A 465 -8.52 -2.77 -0.18
C TYR A 465 -7.81 -4.10 0.09
N SER A 466 -8.52 -5.22 0.15
CA SER A 466 -7.92 -6.51 0.55
C SER A 466 -6.84 -7.07 -0.37
N ASP A 467 -6.73 -6.63 -1.63
CA ASP A 467 -5.58 -6.94 -2.49
C ASP A 467 -4.31 -6.20 -2.07
N LEU A 468 -4.43 -5.01 -1.45
CA LEU A 468 -3.31 -4.22 -0.96
C LEU A 468 -2.71 -4.78 0.34
N TYR A 469 -3.33 -5.75 1.01
CA TYR A 469 -2.83 -6.26 2.28
C TYR A 469 -1.64 -7.20 2.05
N VAL A 470 -0.53 -7.01 2.77
CA VAL A 470 0.56 -8.00 2.76
C VAL A 470 0.13 -9.25 3.52
N MET A 471 0.20 -10.40 2.86
CA MET A 471 -0.27 -11.67 3.38
C MET A 471 0.90 -12.48 3.94
N TYR A 472 0.77 -12.98 5.16
CA TYR A 472 1.80 -13.75 5.87
C TYR A 472 1.17 -14.87 6.71
N ASP A 473 1.72 -16.09 6.65
CA ASP A 473 1.08 -17.32 7.19
C ASP A 473 -0.41 -17.46 6.76
N GLY A 474 -0.78 -17.01 5.54
CA GLY A 474 -2.15 -17.08 4.99
C GLY A 474 -3.16 -16.06 5.53
N LYS A 475 -2.71 -15.01 6.22
CA LYS A 475 -3.56 -13.91 6.74
C LYS A 475 -2.88 -12.54 6.57
N PRO A 476 -3.61 -11.41 6.61
CA PRO A 476 -3.00 -10.09 6.67
C PRO A 476 -2.02 -9.97 7.84
N LEU A 477 -0.86 -9.37 7.58
CA LEU A 477 0.14 -9.06 8.59
C LEU A 477 -0.26 -7.82 9.40
N ILE A 478 0.00 -7.81 10.70
CA ILE A 478 -0.05 -6.59 11.52
C ILE A 478 1.04 -6.61 12.61
N LEU A 479 1.72 -5.48 12.80
CA LEU A 479 2.84 -5.37 13.73
C LEU A 479 2.42 -4.56 14.97
N GLY A 480 2.81 -4.99 16.17
CA GLY A 480 2.48 -4.29 17.43
C GLY A 480 2.28 -5.20 18.65
N ASN A 481 2.07 -4.62 19.83
CA ASN A 481 1.98 -5.40 21.08
C ASN A 481 0.56 -5.84 21.48
N PHE A 482 0.04 -6.83 20.76
CA PHE A 482 -1.30 -7.39 21.00
C PHE A 482 -1.43 -8.29 22.25
N LYS A 483 -0.43 -8.36 23.15
CA LYS A 483 -0.40 -9.39 24.21
C LYS A 483 -1.37 -9.18 25.38
N SER A 484 -1.76 -7.94 25.68
CA SER A 484 -2.57 -7.62 26.86
C SER A 484 -3.87 -6.87 26.56
N MET A 485 -4.33 -6.91 25.31
CA MET A 485 -5.63 -6.34 24.90
C MET A 485 -6.80 -6.99 25.65
N SER A 486 -7.98 -6.39 25.57
CA SER A 486 -9.22 -7.05 25.95
C SER A 486 -9.41 -8.38 25.22
N LYS A 487 -10.16 -9.30 25.87
CA LYS A 487 -10.42 -10.65 25.34
C LYS A 487 -11.17 -10.64 24.01
N GLU A 488 -11.95 -9.59 23.76
CA GLU A 488 -12.78 -9.43 22.57
C GLU A 488 -11.92 -9.02 21.39
N SER A 489 -11.22 -7.89 21.49
CA SER A 489 -10.26 -7.43 20.48
C SER A 489 -9.20 -8.48 20.18
N LYS A 490 -8.69 -9.18 21.21
CA LYS A 490 -7.71 -10.25 21.00
C LYS A 490 -8.23 -11.42 20.18
N LYS A 491 -9.52 -11.77 20.31
CA LYS A 491 -10.18 -12.80 19.50
C LYS A 491 -10.30 -12.36 18.04
N ILE A 492 -10.56 -11.07 17.80
CA ILE A 492 -10.58 -10.49 16.44
C ILE A 492 -9.18 -10.55 15.82
N VAL A 493 -8.14 -10.13 16.55
CA VAL A 493 -6.75 -10.18 16.09
C VAL A 493 -6.32 -11.62 15.75
N ASP A 494 -6.46 -12.58 16.67
CA ASP A 494 -6.04 -13.98 16.44
C ASP A 494 -6.88 -14.68 15.36
N GLY A 495 -8.15 -14.28 15.22
CA GLY A 495 -9.05 -14.79 14.18
C GLY A 495 -8.61 -14.37 12.78
N ASN A 496 -8.27 -13.10 12.59
CA ASN A 496 -8.18 -12.50 11.25
C ASN A 496 -6.75 -12.18 10.80
N PHE A 497 -5.77 -12.05 11.70
CA PHE A 497 -4.42 -11.61 11.36
C PHE A 497 -3.34 -12.64 11.69
N THR A 498 -2.23 -12.54 10.99
CA THR A 498 -0.94 -12.98 11.48
C THR A 498 -0.25 -11.77 12.09
N TRP A 499 0.07 -11.83 13.38
CA TRP A 499 0.68 -10.70 14.08
C TRP A 499 2.05 -11.06 14.67
N ARG A 500 2.90 -10.04 14.81
CA ARG A 500 4.19 -10.12 15.49
C ARG A 500 4.35 -8.90 16.38
N ARG A 501 4.88 -9.10 17.59
CA ARG A 501 5.30 -7.97 18.44
C ARG A 501 6.57 -7.40 17.83
N CYS A 502 6.52 -6.15 17.37
CA CYS A 502 7.65 -5.47 16.74
C CYS A 502 8.06 -4.28 17.61
N TRP A 503 9.36 -4.06 17.81
CA TRP A 503 9.90 -2.82 18.40
C TRP A 503 11.39 -2.63 18.06
N ALA A 504 11.96 -1.48 18.41
CA ALA A 504 13.37 -1.18 18.16
C ALA A 504 14.30 -1.56 19.33
N LEU A 505 15.60 -1.59 19.03
CA LEU A 505 16.76 -1.65 19.92
C LEU A 505 16.94 -2.94 20.73
N LYS A 506 18.19 -3.35 20.90
CA LYS A 506 18.58 -4.63 21.50
C LYS A 506 18.01 -4.88 22.89
N GLU A 507 17.95 -3.85 23.74
CA GLU A 507 17.50 -3.98 25.13
C GLU A 507 16.02 -4.37 25.25
N ASN A 508 15.21 -4.09 24.23
CA ASN A 508 13.80 -4.44 24.18
C ASN A 508 13.58 -5.89 23.67
N VAL A 509 14.53 -6.40 22.88
CA VAL A 509 14.44 -7.67 22.15
C VAL A 509 15.09 -8.81 22.95
N LYS A 510 14.36 -9.35 23.94
CA LYS A 510 14.85 -10.34 24.93
C LYS A 510 15.81 -11.41 24.39
N ASN A 511 15.36 -12.20 23.41
CA ASN A 511 16.12 -13.33 22.88
C ASN A 511 15.77 -13.67 21.42
N GLY A 512 15.08 -12.77 20.70
CA GLY A 512 14.61 -12.96 19.32
C GLY A 512 13.38 -13.85 19.13
N LYS A 513 12.82 -14.46 20.19
CA LYS A 513 11.69 -15.39 20.01
C LYS A 513 10.33 -14.68 19.88
N ASP A 514 9.57 -14.99 18.84
CA ASP A 514 8.20 -14.50 18.56
C ASP A 514 8.11 -12.96 18.66
N PHE A 515 9.15 -12.27 18.20
CA PHE A 515 9.36 -10.84 18.31
C PHE A 515 10.19 -10.38 17.11
N TRP A 516 9.78 -9.29 16.44
CA TRP A 516 10.49 -8.70 15.30
C TRP A 516 11.14 -7.37 15.66
N THR A 517 12.16 -6.98 14.90
CA THR A 517 12.81 -5.67 14.99
C THR A 517 12.52 -4.82 13.78
N TRP A 518 12.11 -3.57 13.97
CA TRP A 518 12.17 -2.61 12.85
C TRP A 518 13.54 -1.92 12.77
N MET A 519 14.21 -1.73 13.91
CA MET A 519 15.55 -1.13 14.01
C MET A 519 16.36 -1.81 15.10
N CYS A 520 17.62 -2.14 14.83
CA CYS A 520 18.52 -2.78 15.79
C CYS A 520 19.98 -2.43 15.51
N GLU A 521 20.78 -2.18 16.54
CA GLU A 521 22.20 -1.85 16.37
C GLU A 521 23.01 -3.05 15.83
N SER A 522 24.14 -2.81 15.17
CA SER A 522 25.03 -3.90 14.74
C SER A 522 25.69 -4.65 15.91
N PRO A 523 25.86 -5.98 15.87
CA PRO A 523 25.19 -6.92 14.96
C PRO A 523 23.73 -7.10 15.38
N GLN A 524 22.78 -7.15 14.44
CA GLN A 524 21.35 -7.17 14.76
C GLN A 524 20.93 -8.43 15.54
N VAL A 525 19.82 -8.32 16.26
CA VAL A 525 19.17 -9.49 16.86
C VAL A 525 18.48 -10.29 15.77
N ILE A 526 18.67 -11.60 15.77
CA ILE A 526 17.98 -12.53 14.86
C ILE A 526 16.65 -12.91 15.47
N SER A 527 15.56 -12.67 14.74
CA SER A 527 14.21 -13.06 15.12
C SER A 527 13.88 -14.47 14.65
N TYR A 528 13.16 -15.25 15.46
CA TYR A 528 12.77 -16.62 15.14
C TYR A 528 11.47 -17.04 15.83
N LYS A 529 10.76 -17.98 15.19
CA LYS A 529 9.44 -18.47 15.63
C LYS A 529 9.57 -19.57 16.70
N SER A 530 10.11 -20.73 16.30
CA SER A 530 10.10 -21.94 17.14
C SER A 530 11.45 -22.20 17.84
N THR A 531 12.49 -22.46 17.03
CA THR A 531 13.89 -22.65 17.43
C THR A 531 14.78 -21.62 16.73
N LYS A 532 16.04 -21.49 17.16
CA LYS A 532 17.02 -20.58 16.53
C LYS A 532 17.45 -21.00 15.13
N GLU A 533 17.11 -22.22 14.69
CA GLU A 533 17.34 -22.66 13.31
C GLU A 533 16.24 -22.17 12.36
N ASN A 534 15.06 -21.83 12.88
CA ASN A 534 13.93 -21.28 12.12
C ASN A 534 13.98 -19.74 12.17
N VAL A 535 14.98 -19.18 11.50
CA VAL A 535 15.18 -17.73 11.37
C VAL A 535 14.00 -17.14 10.60
N GLU A 536 13.36 -16.14 11.20
CA GLU A 536 12.16 -15.51 10.65
C GLU A 536 12.47 -14.12 10.08
N GLU A 537 13.16 -13.25 10.83
CA GLU A 537 13.31 -11.82 10.49
C GLU A 537 14.68 -11.24 10.94
N ILE A 538 15.15 -10.22 10.22
CA ILE A 538 16.21 -9.29 10.67
C ILE A 538 15.91 -7.85 10.20
N SER A 539 16.24 -6.85 11.02
CA SER A 539 16.15 -5.45 10.63
C SER A 539 17.41 -5.00 9.87
N ILE A 540 17.29 -4.04 8.96
CA ILE A 540 18.41 -3.28 8.37
C ILE A 540 18.09 -1.79 8.54
N SER A 541 19.05 -0.99 8.98
CA SER A 541 18.87 0.47 9.04
C SER A 541 20.11 1.24 8.61
N ALA A 542 19.92 2.43 8.03
CA ALA A 542 21.04 3.27 7.59
C ALA A 542 21.74 4.00 8.75
N ALA A 543 21.08 4.17 9.90
CA ALA A 543 21.61 4.71 11.15
C ALA A 543 20.84 4.11 12.34
N ILE A 544 20.93 4.70 13.55
CA ILE A 544 19.99 4.42 14.66
C ILE A 544 19.29 5.75 15.04
N LEU A 545 19.19 6.12 16.31
CA LEU A 545 18.54 7.35 16.76
C LEU A 545 19.58 8.48 16.89
N ALA A 546 19.20 9.72 16.58
CA ALA A 546 20.07 10.87 16.75
C ALA A 546 20.54 11.05 18.22
N ASN A 547 19.67 10.73 19.18
CA ASN A 547 20.04 10.77 20.61
C ASN A 547 20.95 9.62 21.06
N THR A 548 21.01 8.48 20.35
CA THR A 548 21.99 7.41 20.61
C THR A 548 23.35 7.69 19.96
N SER A 549 23.43 8.71 19.09
CA SER A 549 24.67 9.12 18.41
C SER A 549 25.34 8.03 17.57
N SER A 550 24.54 7.13 16.98
CA SER A 550 25.00 6.16 15.97
C SER A 550 24.45 6.58 14.60
N GLY A 551 25.30 7.22 13.80
CA GLY A 551 24.96 7.73 12.47
C GLY A 551 25.37 6.79 11.34
N ARG A 552 25.18 7.24 10.09
CA ARG A 552 25.44 6.46 8.86
C ARG A 552 26.90 6.03 8.69
N SER A 553 27.83 6.77 9.28
CA SER A 553 29.26 6.48 9.29
C SER A 553 29.69 5.54 10.43
N SER A 554 28.77 5.07 11.28
CA SER A 554 29.08 4.09 12.33
C SER A 554 29.56 2.76 11.73
N GLN A 555 30.62 2.19 12.30
CA GLN A 555 31.05 0.84 11.98
C GLN A 555 31.54 0.09 13.22
N ASN A 556 31.35 -1.22 13.27
CA ASN A 556 31.79 -2.11 14.37
C ASN A 556 31.32 -1.59 15.75
N GLY A 557 30.09 -1.09 15.81
CA GLY A 557 29.47 -0.50 17.01
C GLY A 557 30.10 0.83 17.47
N LYS A 558 30.74 1.60 16.58
CA LYS A 558 31.39 2.88 16.91
C LYS A 558 31.14 3.96 15.85
N GLN A 559 30.62 5.09 16.30
CA GLN A 559 30.58 6.34 15.55
C GLN A 559 31.98 6.97 15.43
N PRO A 560 32.37 7.54 14.27
CA PRO A 560 33.56 8.38 14.14
C PRO A 560 33.55 9.53 15.16
N LYS A 561 34.69 9.80 15.80
CA LYS A 561 34.76 10.89 16.80
C LYS A 561 34.58 12.26 16.14
N VAL A 562 33.94 13.19 16.85
CA VAL A 562 33.88 14.62 16.48
C VAL A 562 35.27 15.13 16.12
N GLY A 563 35.41 15.57 14.88
CA GLY A 563 36.66 16.05 14.29
C GLY A 563 36.91 17.55 14.54
N LYS A 564 37.75 18.11 13.69
CA LYS A 564 37.94 19.56 13.56
C LYS A 564 37.80 19.98 12.10
N LEU A 565 37.21 21.15 11.89
CA LEU A 565 37.13 21.79 10.57
C LEU A 565 38.45 22.52 10.25
N GLU A 566 38.61 22.98 9.01
CA GLU A 566 39.82 23.67 8.54
C GLU A 566 40.16 24.94 9.35
N ASP A 567 39.14 25.64 9.85
CA ASP A 567 39.27 26.82 10.71
C ASP A 567 39.70 26.49 12.16
N GLY A 568 39.82 25.19 12.48
CA GLY A 568 40.23 24.67 13.78
C GLY A 568 39.09 24.55 14.81
N THR A 569 37.85 24.92 14.46
CA THR A 569 36.65 24.68 15.27
C THR A 569 36.32 23.18 15.33
N LYS A 570 35.38 22.79 16.21
CA LYS A 570 34.89 21.42 16.25
C LYS A 570 33.80 21.22 15.19
N ASP A 571 33.81 20.05 14.57
CA ASP A 571 32.70 19.56 13.77
C ASP A 571 31.54 19.08 14.67
N ASP A 572 31.01 19.98 15.51
CA ASP A 572 29.84 19.73 16.33
C ASP A 572 28.68 19.29 15.42
N PHE A 573 27.98 18.23 15.82
CA PHE A 573 26.95 17.49 15.08
C PHE A 573 27.41 16.76 13.80
N GLN A 574 28.71 16.82 13.44
CA GLN A 574 29.32 16.03 12.36
C GLN A 574 28.68 16.24 10.98
N PHE A 575 28.44 17.49 10.58
CA PHE A 575 27.88 17.83 9.27
C PHE A 575 28.85 17.55 8.09
N ASN A 576 30.14 17.33 8.37
CA ASN A 576 31.21 17.32 7.37
C ASN A 576 31.93 15.96 7.26
N LEU A 577 31.31 14.86 7.70
CA LEU A 577 31.88 13.52 7.51
C LEU A 577 31.77 13.12 6.03
N GLU A 578 32.91 12.99 5.35
CA GLU A 578 33.03 12.48 3.97
C GLU A 578 32.40 11.07 3.80
N THR A 579 32.28 10.32 4.90
CA THR A 579 31.66 8.98 4.94
C THR A 579 30.13 9.00 5.00
N THR A 580 29.49 10.15 5.22
CA THR A 580 28.01 10.28 5.36
C THR A 580 27.25 9.74 4.14
N GLY A 581 27.76 9.97 2.93
CA GLY A 581 27.13 9.48 1.69
C GLY A 581 27.39 8.01 1.38
N GLN A 582 28.36 7.37 2.05
CA GLN A 582 28.89 6.06 1.66
C GLN A 582 28.08 4.87 2.19
N GLY A 583 27.17 5.09 3.14
CA GLY A 583 26.30 4.07 3.72
C GLY A 583 27.04 2.93 4.41
N LEU A 584 28.08 3.26 5.17
CA LEU A 584 28.95 2.29 5.83
C LEU A 584 28.22 1.44 6.87
N PHE A 585 27.35 2.06 7.69
CA PHE A 585 26.52 1.32 8.65
C PHE A 585 25.47 0.46 7.93
N PHE A 586 24.86 0.99 6.88
CA PHE A 586 23.87 0.28 6.06
C PHE A 586 24.47 -0.97 5.41
N ALA A 587 25.69 -0.87 4.88
CA ALA A 587 26.45 -2.00 4.34
C ALA A 587 26.75 -3.07 5.41
N GLU A 588 27.17 -2.68 6.63
CA GLU A 588 27.41 -3.63 7.74
C GLU A 588 26.11 -4.36 8.14
N GLN A 589 24.98 -3.66 8.16
CA GLN A 589 23.65 -4.23 8.43
C GLN A 589 23.20 -5.21 7.32
N MET A 590 23.45 -4.87 6.05
CA MET A 590 23.15 -5.68 4.87
C MET A 590 24.03 -6.94 4.79
N GLU A 591 25.34 -6.81 5.01
CA GLU A 591 26.27 -7.95 5.09
C GLU A 591 25.78 -8.95 6.14
N ARG A 592 25.38 -8.44 7.32
CA ARG A 592 24.85 -9.28 8.38
C ARG A 592 23.50 -9.93 8.04
N ALA A 593 22.63 -9.26 7.28
CA ALA A 593 21.38 -9.85 6.80
C ALA A 593 21.64 -10.99 5.80
N SER A 594 22.60 -10.81 4.88
CA SER A 594 23.04 -11.86 3.94
C SER A 594 23.72 -13.05 4.63
N GLU A 595 24.48 -12.84 5.71
CA GLU A 595 25.03 -13.93 6.54
C GLU A 595 23.94 -14.75 7.28
N VAL A 596 22.87 -14.09 7.71
CA VAL A 596 21.78 -14.69 8.51
C VAL A 596 20.73 -15.35 7.64
N ASP A 597 20.54 -14.83 6.43
CA ASP A 597 19.61 -15.30 5.40
C ASP A 597 18.14 -15.49 5.86
N PRO A 598 17.52 -14.50 6.55
CA PRO A 598 16.16 -14.62 7.07
C PRO A 598 15.12 -14.70 5.95
N TYR A 599 13.90 -15.15 6.26
CA TYR A 599 12.78 -15.04 5.32
C TYR A 599 12.31 -13.60 5.14
N VAL A 600 12.19 -12.87 6.26
CA VAL A 600 11.74 -11.47 6.31
C VAL A 600 12.90 -10.53 6.54
N VAL A 601 12.91 -9.38 5.87
CA VAL A 601 13.78 -8.24 6.20
C VAL A 601 12.93 -7.00 6.39
N LEU A 602 13.15 -6.27 7.50
CA LEU A 602 12.53 -4.95 7.71
C LEU A 602 13.57 -3.85 7.55
N ILE A 603 13.35 -2.93 6.62
CA ILE A 603 14.26 -1.81 6.32
C ILE A 603 13.74 -0.53 6.96
N THR A 604 14.60 0.16 7.71
CA THR A 604 14.29 1.43 8.37
C THR A 604 15.24 2.54 7.88
N GLU A 605 14.76 3.57 7.18
CA GLU A 605 13.37 3.81 6.76
C GLU A 605 13.27 4.64 5.48
N TRP A 606 12.10 4.65 4.84
CA TRP A 606 11.96 5.36 3.57
C TRP A 606 12.02 6.87 3.72
N ASN A 607 11.29 7.49 4.64
CA ASN A 607 10.97 8.92 4.52
C ASN A 607 10.71 9.70 5.84
N GLU A 608 11.40 9.41 6.93
CA GLU A 608 11.33 10.25 8.15
C GLU A 608 12.24 11.50 8.06
N TRP A 609 11.73 12.52 7.37
CA TRP A 609 12.47 13.76 7.08
C TRP A 609 12.64 14.74 8.24
N ALA A 610 11.89 14.58 9.34
CA ALA A 610 11.89 15.54 10.44
C ALA A 610 11.63 14.88 11.80
N ALA A 611 12.20 15.45 12.87
CA ALA A 611 11.97 15.02 14.25
C ALA A 611 11.40 16.14 15.11
N GLY A 612 10.58 15.78 16.10
CA GLY A 612 10.03 16.72 17.07
C GLY A 612 11.11 17.29 18.01
N ARG A 613 11.09 18.59 18.24
CA ARG A 613 11.87 19.24 19.31
C ARG A 613 11.21 19.04 20.67
N TRP A 614 11.78 18.22 21.54
CA TRP A 614 11.28 17.97 22.89
C TRP A 614 12.13 18.65 23.95
N ASN A 615 11.62 18.84 25.17
CA ASN A 615 12.40 19.35 26.31
C ASN A 615 12.66 18.26 27.34
N THR A 616 13.83 18.30 27.98
CA THR A 616 14.23 17.34 29.02
C THR A 616 14.66 18.04 30.30
N ASN A 617 14.87 17.26 31.37
CA ASN A 617 15.29 17.76 32.67
C ASN A 617 16.82 18.02 32.79
N GLY A 618 17.57 18.02 31.68
CA GLY A 618 19.02 18.17 31.71
C GLY A 618 19.67 18.37 30.34
N HIS A 619 21.00 18.42 30.32
CA HIS A 619 21.81 18.48 29.11
C HIS A 619 22.10 17.07 28.60
N ASN A 620 22.00 16.85 27.29
CA ASN A 620 22.17 15.53 26.66
C ASN A 620 23.30 15.55 25.61
N THR A 621 23.71 14.36 25.18
CA THR A 621 24.50 14.17 23.96
C THR A 621 23.55 13.74 22.84
N ILE A 622 23.63 14.39 21.69
CA ILE A 622 22.85 14.09 20.47
C ILE A 622 23.78 14.33 19.30
N ALA A 623 23.68 13.51 18.24
CA ALA A 623 24.54 13.65 17.06
C ALA A 623 26.03 13.79 17.46
N ASN A 624 26.46 12.89 18.36
CA ASN A 624 27.80 12.80 18.95
C ASN A 624 28.29 14.06 19.70
N THR A 625 27.38 14.97 20.05
CA THR A 625 27.69 16.32 20.54
C THR A 625 26.99 16.60 21.86
N TYR A 626 27.76 17.00 22.88
CA TYR A 626 27.22 17.34 24.20
C TYR A 626 26.65 18.76 24.22
N ILE A 627 25.34 18.88 24.43
CA ILE A 627 24.58 20.13 24.33
C ILE A 627 24.50 20.80 25.70
N SER A 628 25.55 21.53 26.07
CA SER A 628 25.63 22.25 27.35
C SER A 628 24.82 23.56 27.42
N TRP A 629 24.21 23.99 26.31
CA TRP A 629 23.54 25.29 26.18
C TRP A 629 22.01 25.20 26.05
N SER A 630 21.43 23.99 25.98
CA SER A 630 19.99 23.76 25.96
C SER A 630 19.63 22.45 26.65
N THR A 631 18.36 22.30 27.03
CA THR A 631 17.74 21.05 27.48
C THR A 631 16.87 20.38 26.42
N SER A 632 16.74 21.00 25.23
CA SER A 632 15.96 20.42 24.13
C SER A 632 16.67 19.24 23.47
N ILE A 633 15.90 18.25 23.04
CA ILE A 633 16.34 16.99 22.43
C ILE A 633 15.60 16.75 21.11
N TYR A 634 16.31 16.15 20.16
CA TYR A 634 15.78 15.49 18.97
C TYR A 634 16.12 14.01 19.14
N VAL A 635 15.10 13.15 19.09
CA VAL A 635 15.26 11.72 19.35
C VAL A 635 15.65 11.02 18.06
N ASP A 636 14.84 11.21 17.03
CA ASP A 636 14.76 10.31 15.89
C ASP A 636 15.81 10.64 14.83
N CYS A 637 15.68 11.76 14.14
CA CYS A 637 16.65 12.29 13.17
C CYS A 637 17.15 13.71 13.55
N PHE A 638 18.30 14.14 13.01
CA PHE A 638 18.85 15.48 13.26
C PHE A 638 19.51 16.15 12.05
N ASN A 639 20.36 15.45 11.30
CA ASN A 639 21.06 15.93 10.11
C ASN A 639 21.42 14.76 9.18
N PRO A 640 22.12 14.95 8.03
CA PRO A 640 22.40 13.86 7.09
C PRO A 640 23.15 12.66 7.69
N GLU A 641 24.08 12.87 8.64
CA GLU A 641 24.78 11.76 9.31
C GLU A 641 23.89 11.05 10.35
N PHE A 642 23.05 11.79 11.06
CA PHE A 642 22.18 11.27 12.12
C PHE A 642 20.72 11.25 11.66
N SER A 643 20.46 10.48 10.62
CA SER A 643 19.12 10.11 10.12
C SER A 643 19.17 8.71 9.49
N ARG A 644 18.06 7.96 9.55
CA ARG A 644 17.90 6.59 8.99
C ARG A 644 17.25 6.58 7.61
N ASP A 645 16.67 7.70 7.24
CA ASP A 645 15.91 7.96 6.02
C ASP A 645 16.74 7.66 4.75
N ILE A 646 16.19 6.94 3.77
CA ILE A 646 16.87 6.60 2.51
C ILE A 646 16.18 7.12 1.25
N GLU A 647 15.12 7.94 1.38
CA GLU A 647 14.56 8.69 0.24
C GLU A 647 15.65 9.62 -0.32
N PRO A 648 15.71 9.84 -1.65
CA PRO A 648 16.70 10.73 -2.23
C PRO A 648 16.67 12.16 -1.65
N MET A 649 17.86 12.69 -1.39
CA MET A 649 18.07 13.99 -0.76
C MET A 649 18.47 15.05 -1.79
N LYS A 650 17.90 16.25 -1.66
CA LYS A 650 18.32 17.40 -2.47
C LYS A 650 19.64 18.00 -1.97
N GLY A 651 20.61 18.15 -2.88
CA GLY A 651 21.90 18.83 -2.64
C GLY A 651 22.91 18.10 -1.74
N GLY A 652 22.49 17.08 -1.00
CA GLY A 652 23.36 16.21 -0.21
C GLY A 652 23.79 14.96 -0.98
N PHE A 653 23.59 13.77 -0.41
CA PHE A 653 24.03 12.50 -0.99
C PHE A 653 23.15 11.97 -2.15
N GLY A 654 22.20 12.75 -2.67
CA GLY A 654 21.33 12.36 -3.77
C GLY A 654 20.54 11.09 -3.46
N ASP A 655 20.54 10.17 -4.42
CA ASP A 655 19.90 8.86 -4.44
C ASP A 655 20.85 7.69 -4.09
N ASN A 656 22.05 7.98 -3.58
CA ASN A 656 23.06 6.95 -3.25
C ASN A 656 22.52 5.83 -2.34
N TYR A 657 21.68 6.14 -1.34
CA TYR A 657 21.11 5.11 -0.46
C TYR A 657 20.07 4.22 -1.16
N TYR A 658 19.34 4.78 -2.12
CA TYR A 658 18.37 4.04 -2.94
C TYR A 658 19.08 3.03 -3.85
N TYR A 659 20.15 3.41 -4.54
CA TYR A 659 20.92 2.46 -5.38
C TYR A 659 21.76 1.46 -4.58
N GLN A 660 22.25 1.84 -3.40
CA GLN A 660 22.83 0.88 -2.46
C GLN A 660 21.83 -0.20 -2.06
N LEU A 661 20.58 0.19 -1.77
CA LEU A 661 19.53 -0.77 -1.48
C LEU A 661 19.14 -1.58 -2.73
N ALA A 662 18.98 -0.95 -3.89
CA ALA A 662 18.68 -1.64 -5.15
C ALA A 662 19.67 -2.77 -5.43
N LYS A 663 20.97 -2.49 -5.27
CA LYS A 663 22.03 -3.50 -5.38
C LYS A 663 21.84 -4.65 -4.37
N PHE A 664 21.67 -4.33 -3.08
CA PHE A 664 21.43 -5.34 -2.06
C PHE A 664 20.19 -6.20 -2.38
N MET A 665 19.12 -5.61 -2.92
CA MET A 665 17.91 -6.34 -3.28
C MET A 665 18.16 -7.34 -4.43
N ARG A 666 18.93 -6.97 -5.47
CA ARG A 666 19.35 -7.92 -6.52
C ARG A 666 20.23 -9.05 -5.98
N GLU A 667 21.07 -8.79 -4.98
CA GLU A 667 21.93 -9.82 -4.36
C GLU A 667 21.15 -10.71 -3.36
N PHE A 668 20.24 -10.13 -2.57
CA PHE A 668 19.54 -10.81 -1.47
C PHE A 668 18.25 -11.52 -1.92
N LYS A 669 17.49 -10.92 -2.84
CA LYS A 669 16.29 -11.50 -3.47
C LYS A 669 16.55 -12.10 -4.84
N GLY A 670 17.78 -12.01 -5.37
CA GLY A 670 18.10 -12.41 -6.75
C GLY A 670 17.48 -11.49 -7.81
N SER A 671 17.73 -11.80 -9.08
CA SER A 671 17.31 -11.03 -10.24
C SER A 671 17.38 -11.85 -11.53
N ARG A 672 16.41 -11.63 -12.44
CA ARG A 672 16.44 -12.19 -13.80
C ARG A 672 17.72 -11.80 -14.53
N ALA A 673 18.16 -12.68 -15.42
CA ALA A 673 19.09 -12.29 -16.48
C ALA A 673 18.40 -11.27 -17.41
N ALA A 674 19.09 -10.20 -17.80
CA ALA A 674 18.63 -9.38 -18.92
C ALA A 674 18.47 -10.26 -20.18
N PRO A 675 17.31 -10.26 -20.86
CA PRO A 675 17.09 -11.10 -22.03
C PRO A 675 18.02 -10.71 -23.19
N ALA A 676 18.49 -11.71 -23.93
CA ALA A 676 19.25 -11.48 -25.15
C ALA A 676 18.35 -10.97 -26.29
N ALA A 677 18.90 -10.09 -27.10
CA ALA A 677 18.26 -9.57 -28.29
C ALA A 677 17.97 -10.68 -29.31
N SER A 678 16.74 -10.70 -29.83
CA SER A 678 16.28 -11.66 -30.84
C SER A 678 15.28 -11.00 -31.81
N GLY A 679 14.96 -11.68 -32.91
CA GLY A 679 14.15 -11.11 -34.00
C GLY A 679 14.79 -9.92 -34.73
N GLN A 680 16.13 -9.81 -34.70
CA GLN A 680 16.89 -8.66 -35.18
C GLN A 680 16.92 -8.58 -36.72
N HIS A 681 16.45 -7.46 -37.30
CA HIS A 681 16.34 -7.24 -38.76
C HIS A 681 16.31 -5.74 -39.15
N ASP A 682 16.40 -5.44 -40.45
CA ASP A 682 16.26 -4.06 -40.98
C ASP A 682 14.84 -3.53 -40.78
N ILE A 683 14.72 -2.34 -40.18
CA ILE A 683 13.44 -1.65 -39.97
C ILE A 683 13.24 -0.57 -41.03
N THR A 684 12.03 -0.47 -41.58
CA THR A 684 11.61 0.66 -42.42
C THR A 684 11.00 1.74 -41.52
N LEU A 685 11.60 2.94 -41.50
CA LEU A 685 11.27 3.98 -40.51
C LEU A 685 9.78 4.36 -40.44
N ASP A 686 9.11 4.47 -41.59
CA ASP A 686 7.68 4.77 -41.73
C ASP A 686 6.80 3.51 -41.87
N GLY A 687 7.37 2.31 -41.70
CA GLY A 687 6.71 1.01 -41.89
C GLY A 687 5.71 0.59 -40.79
N GLY A 688 5.43 1.45 -39.81
CA GLY A 688 4.50 1.18 -38.71
C GLY A 688 5.05 0.27 -37.61
N LEU A 689 4.25 0.04 -36.57
CA LEU A 689 4.63 -0.79 -35.41
C LEU A 689 4.67 -2.30 -35.71
N SER A 690 3.93 -2.78 -36.72
CA SER A 690 3.76 -4.23 -36.97
C SER A 690 5.06 -4.99 -37.26
N GLN A 691 6.05 -4.36 -37.90
CA GLN A 691 7.38 -4.94 -38.15
C GLN A 691 8.16 -5.24 -36.85
N TRP A 692 7.82 -4.58 -35.74
CA TRP A 692 8.49 -4.77 -34.45
C TRP A 692 7.92 -5.91 -33.62
N ALA A 693 6.92 -6.67 -34.10
CA ALA A 693 6.27 -7.75 -33.34
C ALA A 693 7.30 -8.76 -32.81
N ASP A 694 8.11 -9.32 -33.71
CA ASP A 694 9.11 -10.37 -33.40
C ASP A 694 10.39 -9.81 -32.74
N VAL A 695 10.59 -8.50 -32.72
CA VAL A 695 11.77 -7.86 -32.11
C VAL A 695 11.66 -7.94 -30.59
N ARG A 696 12.65 -8.56 -29.95
CA ARG A 696 12.70 -8.81 -28.49
C ARG A 696 14.09 -8.49 -27.91
N PRO A 697 14.19 -8.14 -26.62
CA PRO A 697 13.09 -7.93 -25.67
C PRO A 697 12.26 -6.67 -25.97
N GLU A 698 11.08 -6.61 -25.36
CA GLU A 698 10.35 -5.37 -25.15
C GLU A 698 10.84 -4.77 -23.83
N TYR A 699 11.35 -3.55 -23.88
CA TYR A 699 11.69 -2.76 -22.71
C TYR A 699 10.46 -1.98 -22.27
N ARG A 700 10.15 -1.92 -20.97
CA ARG A 700 8.87 -1.43 -20.44
C ARG A 700 9.11 -0.48 -19.30
N ASP A 701 8.21 0.50 -19.16
CA ASP A 701 8.24 1.48 -18.07
C ASP A 701 6.85 1.68 -17.44
N THR A 702 6.84 2.41 -16.32
CA THR A 702 5.67 2.80 -15.54
C THR A 702 4.74 3.69 -16.36
N THR A 703 3.53 3.22 -16.68
CA THR A 703 2.50 4.07 -17.29
C THR A 703 1.94 5.08 -16.27
N GLY A 704 1.65 6.31 -16.70
CA GLY A 704 0.98 7.33 -15.90
C GLY A 704 1.88 8.05 -14.88
N ASP A 705 3.20 8.00 -15.04
CA ASP A 705 4.17 8.72 -14.20
C ASP A 705 4.53 10.13 -14.73
N THR A 706 4.04 10.47 -15.92
CA THR A 706 3.87 11.85 -16.45
C THR A 706 2.85 12.70 -15.69
N LEU A 707 2.20 12.15 -14.65
CA LEU A 707 1.19 12.84 -13.84
C LEU A 707 1.67 14.24 -13.40
N HIS A 708 0.85 15.27 -13.64
CA HIS A 708 1.14 16.62 -13.15
C HIS A 708 0.93 16.75 -11.64
N ARG A 709 1.75 17.60 -11.01
CA ARG A 709 1.68 17.92 -9.59
C ARG A 709 1.13 19.33 -9.40
N ASP A 710 0.12 19.45 -8.55
CA ASP A 710 -0.28 20.72 -7.92
C ASP A 710 -0.67 20.44 -6.47
N SER A 711 0.26 20.71 -5.56
CA SER A 711 0.17 20.27 -4.16
C SER A 711 0.73 21.34 -3.22
N LEU A 712 0.29 21.33 -1.96
CA LEU A 712 0.89 22.17 -0.92
C LEU A 712 2.04 21.42 -0.24
N GLY A 713 3.09 22.16 0.09
CA GLY A 713 4.13 21.69 1.01
C GLY A 713 3.70 21.78 2.47
N ASN A 714 4.43 21.09 3.33
CA ASN A 714 4.32 21.18 4.78
C ASN A 714 4.52 22.63 5.27
N GLY A 715 3.76 23.01 6.30
CA GLY A 715 3.61 24.42 6.73
C GLY A 715 2.76 25.29 5.79
N GLY A 716 2.37 24.83 4.59
CA GLY A 716 1.45 25.50 3.68
C GLY A 716 1.98 26.78 3.01
N LEU A 717 3.26 27.11 3.19
CA LEU A 717 3.89 28.33 2.65
C LEU A 717 4.40 28.17 1.20
N VAL A 718 4.50 26.94 0.71
CA VAL A 718 5.01 26.59 -0.63
C VAL A 718 3.95 25.75 -1.35
N SER A 719 3.71 26.06 -2.62
CA SER A 719 2.97 25.20 -3.54
C SER A 719 3.97 24.56 -4.50
N TYR A 720 3.95 23.24 -4.59
CA TYR A 720 4.74 22.46 -5.54
C TYR A 720 3.90 22.25 -6.79
N LYS A 721 4.38 22.81 -7.90
CA LYS A 721 3.80 22.66 -9.23
C LYS A 721 4.79 22.00 -10.17
N ASN A 722 4.34 20.99 -10.90
CA ASN A 722 5.11 20.34 -11.95
C ASN A 722 4.16 19.94 -13.08
N GLU A 723 4.32 20.56 -14.24
CA GLU A 723 3.50 20.39 -15.45
C GLU A 723 4.36 19.86 -16.61
N THR A 724 5.52 19.24 -16.31
CA THR A 724 6.53 18.87 -17.32
C THR A 724 6.26 17.54 -18.03
N GLY A 725 5.53 16.61 -17.43
CA GLY A 725 5.12 15.37 -18.09
C GLY A 725 4.25 15.66 -19.31
N ARG A 726 4.60 15.10 -20.48
CA ARG A 726 3.91 15.40 -21.75
C ARG A 726 3.80 14.24 -22.73
N ASN A 727 4.78 13.33 -22.78
CA ASN A 727 4.71 12.07 -23.52
C ASN A 727 5.04 10.93 -22.54
N ASP A 728 4.12 9.98 -22.38
CA ASP A 728 4.21 8.86 -21.42
C ASP A 728 4.74 7.60 -22.14
N ILE A 729 6.02 7.26 -21.94
CA ILE A 729 6.79 6.28 -22.70
C ILE A 729 6.60 4.87 -22.13
N VAL A 730 5.57 4.17 -22.60
CA VAL A 730 5.21 2.85 -22.06
C VAL A 730 6.04 1.67 -22.57
N SER A 731 6.78 1.81 -23.67
CA SER A 731 7.70 0.75 -24.12
C SER A 731 8.78 1.24 -25.09
N ALA A 732 9.88 0.48 -25.17
CA ALA A 732 10.91 0.63 -26.17
C ALA A 732 11.34 -0.73 -26.76
N LYS A 733 11.88 -0.72 -27.99
CA LYS A 733 12.47 -1.90 -28.65
C LYS A 733 13.73 -1.52 -29.41
N VAL A 734 14.62 -2.49 -29.60
CA VAL A 734 15.88 -2.33 -30.33
C VAL A 734 16.05 -3.44 -31.36
N SER A 735 16.33 -3.06 -32.61
CA SER A 735 16.69 -3.98 -33.69
C SER A 735 18.04 -3.60 -34.29
N ARG A 736 18.91 -4.57 -34.56
CA ARG A 736 20.22 -4.36 -35.22
C ARG A 736 20.32 -5.15 -36.51
N SER A 737 20.79 -4.49 -37.57
CA SER A 737 21.02 -5.13 -38.86
C SER A 737 21.97 -4.30 -39.72
N ASN A 738 22.83 -4.99 -40.50
CA ASN A 738 23.71 -4.40 -41.51
C ASN A 738 24.63 -3.24 -41.03
N GLY A 739 24.95 -3.17 -39.73
CA GLY A 739 25.75 -2.08 -39.14
C GLY A 739 24.94 -0.83 -38.77
N SER A 740 23.61 -0.94 -38.74
CA SER A 740 22.71 0.06 -38.16
C SER A 740 21.94 -0.51 -36.98
N THR A 741 21.67 0.34 -35.99
CA THR A 741 20.79 0.07 -34.86
C THR A 741 19.56 0.95 -34.95
N TYR A 742 18.40 0.34 -34.78
CA TYR A 742 17.09 0.97 -34.82
C TYR A 742 16.49 0.94 -33.42
N PHE A 743 16.12 2.09 -32.90
CA PHE A 743 15.46 2.28 -31.61
C PHE A 743 14.02 2.70 -31.83
N LEU A 744 13.10 2.07 -31.11
CA LEU A 744 11.69 2.44 -31.00
C LEU A 744 11.42 2.94 -29.58
N ALA A 745 10.65 4.02 -29.46
CA ALA A 745 9.89 4.36 -28.26
C ALA A 745 8.40 4.46 -28.62
N VAL A 746 7.51 3.94 -27.77
CA VAL A 746 6.05 4.00 -27.92
C VAL A 746 5.47 4.61 -26.66
N CYS A 747 4.55 5.55 -26.85
CA CYS A 747 3.85 6.25 -25.78
C CYS A 747 2.41 5.76 -25.60
N ALA A 748 1.87 5.90 -24.38
CA ALA A 748 0.47 5.58 -24.05
C ALA A 748 -0.51 6.35 -24.93
N ASP A 749 -0.27 7.66 -25.01
CA ASP A 749 -1.06 8.62 -25.76
C ASP A 749 -0.35 9.09 -27.03
N LYS A 750 -1.09 9.83 -27.85
CA LYS A 750 -0.57 10.51 -29.03
C LYS A 750 0.56 11.48 -28.66
N LEU A 751 1.64 11.43 -29.42
CA LEU A 751 2.80 12.31 -29.25
C LEU A 751 2.42 13.79 -29.37
N THR A 752 3.00 14.58 -28.48
CA THR A 752 3.01 16.04 -28.54
C THR A 752 3.85 16.56 -29.71
N ALA A 753 3.72 17.84 -30.04
CA ALA A 753 4.57 18.47 -31.04
C ALA A 753 6.04 18.44 -30.60
N PRO A 754 7.01 18.22 -31.53
CA PRO A 754 8.43 18.16 -31.22
C PRO A 754 9.00 19.56 -30.93
N GLU A 755 8.75 20.04 -29.71
CA GLU A 755 9.10 21.37 -29.22
C GLU A 755 10.15 21.31 -28.11
N GLY A 756 11.18 22.16 -28.23
CA GLY A 756 12.32 22.20 -27.32
C GLY A 756 13.44 21.22 -27.71
N SER A 757 14.61 21.38 -27.08
CA SER A 757 15.78 20.52 -27.29
C SER A 757 15.78 19.26 -26.43
N ASN A 758 14.69 19.04 -25.67
CA ASN A 758 14.53 17.97 -24.69
C ASN A 758 13.41 16.98 -25.08
N TRP A 759 12.96 16.99 -26.34
CA TRP A 759 11.82 16.20 -26.82
C TRP A 759 12.25 14.82 -27.32
N MET A 760 11.70 13.77 -26.68
CA MET A 760 11.97 12.36 -26.98
C MET A 760 13.46 12.09 -27.27
N ASN A 761 14.31 12.33 -26.27
CA ASN A 761 15.74 12.08 -26.36
C ASN A 761 16.07 10.61 -26.07
N LEU A 762 17.08 10.11 -26.78
CA LEU A 762 17.68 8.81 -26.54
C LEU A 762 19.10 9.03 -25.99
N PHE A 763 19.35 8.52 -24.80
CA PHE A 763 20.63 8.51 -24.11
C PHE A 763 21.25 7.12 -24.25
N ILE A 764 22.54 7.05 -24.59
CA ILE A 764 23.24 5.78 -24.82
C ILE A 764 24.59 5.78 -24.12
N ASP A 765 24.78 4.79 -23.26
CA ASP A 765 26.06 4.28 -22.74
C ASP A 765 26.54 3.23 -23.74
N ALA A 766 27.48 3.59 -24.61
CA ALA A 766 27.78 2.83 -25.82
C ALA A 766 28.83 1.72 -25.61
N ASP A 767 29.58 1.78 -24.50
CA ASP A 767 30.62 0.81 -24.13
C ASP A 767 30.35 0.02 -22.84
N CYS A 768 29.25 0.31 -22.13
CA CYS A 768 28.87 -0.23 -20.82
C CYS A 768 29.82 0.18 -19.66
N ASP A 769 30.57 1.28 -19.79
CA ASP A 769 31.41 1.83 -18.72
C ASP A 769 30.79 3.11 -18.14
N ALA A 770 30.23 3.02 -16.93
CA ALA A 770 29.66 4.19 -16.23
C ALA A 770 30.67 5.33 -15.95
N LYS A 771 31.96 5.13 -16.27
CA LYS A 771 33.07 6.10 -16.11
C LYS A 771 33.39 6.86 -17.40
N THR A 772 32.75 6.56 -18.52
CA THR A 772 32.83 7.34 -19.76
C THR A 772 31.58 8.22 -19.88
N GLY A 773 31.70 9.35 -20.60
CA GLY A 773 30.57 10.23 -20.84
C GLY A 773 29.93 10.85 -19.59
N TRP A 774 28.74 11.43 -19.75
CA TRP A 774 27.98 12.06 -18.67
C TRP A 774 27.21 10.98 -17.89
N TYR A 775 27.61 10.66 -16.65
CA TYR A 775 27.04 9.57 -15.85
C TYR A 775 26.91 8.22 -16.59
N GLY A 776 27.92 7.86 -17.41
CA GLY A 776 27.93 6.66 -18.25
C GLY A 776 27.39 6.87 -19.68
N TYR A 777 26.65 7.94 -19.95
CA TYR A 777 26.14 8.18 -21.30
C TYR A 777 27.23 8.80 -22.19
N ASP A 778 27.67 8.05 -23.18
CA ASP A 778 28.51 8.54 -24.28
C ASP A 778 27.76 9.51 -25.20
N LEU A 779 26.48 9.24 -25.45
CA LEU A 779 25.69 9.89 -26.48
C LEU A 779 24.35 10.42 -25.96
N ILE A 780 23.94 11.56 -26.51
CA ILE A 780 22.55 12.04 -26.50
C ILE A 780 22.09 12.27 -27.93
N VAL A 781 20.88 11.82 -28.23
CA VAL A 781 20.29 11.86 -29.58
C VAL A 781 18.99 12.64 -29.56
N ASN A 782 18.68 13.29 -30.69
CA ASN A 782 17.43 14.01 -30.96
C ASN A 782 17.22 15.35 -30.23
N ARG A 783 18.29 16.05 -29.82
CA ARG A 783 18.14 17.45 -29.35
C ARG A 783 17.77 18.43 -30.47
N GLU A 784 18.22 18.16 -31.69
CA GLU A 784 17.88 18.93 -32.90
C GLU A 784 17.49 17.99 -34.06
N ASN A 785 16.28 17.40 -33.97
CA ASN A 785 15.66 16.58 -35.02
C ASN A 785 16.59 15.49 -35.59
N GLY A 786 16.87 14.48 -34.78
CA GLY A 786 17.79 13.38 -35.09
C GLY A 786 19.29 13.71 -34.98
N SER A 787 19.68 14.86 -34.40
CA SER A 787 21.09 15.13 -34.06
C SER A 787 21.67 13.99 -33.21
N VAL A 788 22.95 13.67 -33.39
CA VAL A 788 23.71 12.75 -32.53
C VAL A 788 24.86 13.54 -31.95
N GLU A 789 24.92 13.60 -30.63
CA GLU A 789 25.92 14.39 -29.91
C GLU A 789 26.64 13.52 -28.90
N ARG A 790 27.96 13.69 -28.80
CA ARG A 790 28.81 12.94 -27.87
C ARG A 790 29.12 13.79 -26.65
N PHE A 791 28.92 13.24 -25.46
CA PHE A 791 29.37 13.86 -24.21
C PHE A 791 30.89 13.83 -24.10
N LYS A 792 31.48 14.88 -23.54
CA LYS A 792 32.94 15.02 -23.37
C LYS A 792 33.28 15.43 -21.94
N ASN A 793 34.53 15.19 -21.54
CA ASN A 793 35.06 15.54 -20.22
C ASN A 793 34.24 14.97 -19.03
N ASN A 794 33.46 13.92 -19.28
CA ASN A 794 32.47 13.33 -18.37
C ASN A 794 31.49 14.36 -17.77
N SER A 795 31.04 15.33 -18.57
CA SER A 795 30.11 16.39 -18.15
C SER A 795 28.97 16.56 -19.16
N TRP A 796 27.99 17.42 -18.81
CA TRP A 796 26.87 17.78 -19.68
C TRP A 796 27.27 18.52 -20.98
N GLU A 797 28.57 18.82 -21.17
CA GLU A 797 29.06 19.38 -22.42
C GLU A 797 29.09 18.33 -23.53
N THR A 798 28.65 18.71 -24.72
CA THR A 798 28.64 17.84 -25.90
C THR A 798 29.53 18.35 -27.05
N GLU A 799 29.74 17.50 -28.04
CA GLU A 799 30.20 17.85 -29.38
C GLU A 799 29.40 17.10 -30.45
N ASP A 800 29.35 17.66 -31.67
CA ASP A 800 28.65 17.06 -32.82
C ASP A 800 29.29 15.71 -33.19
N ALA A 801 28.48 14.65 -33.15
CA ALA A 801 28.84 13.29 -33.53
C ALA A 801 28.06 12.81 -34.77
N GLY A 802 27.35 13.71 -35.45
CA GLY A 802 26.64 13.46 -36.70
C GLY A 802 25.11 13.47 -36.55
N LYS A 803 24.44 12.64 -37.36
CA LYS A 803 22.99 12.66 -37.48
C LYS A 803 22.41 11.28 -37.76
N GLY A 804 21.40 10.91 -36.98
CA GLY A 804 20.55 9.74 -37.21
C GLY A 804 19.38 10.06 -38.12
N GLU A 805 18.74 9.01 -38.64
CA GLU A 805 17.47 9.12 -39.37
C GLU A 805 16.32 8.93 -38.37
N ILE A 806 15.36 9.86 -38.32
CA ILE A 806 14.23 9.84 -37.39
C ILE A 806 12.89 9.84 -38.13
N TYR A 807 11.94 9.08 -37.60
CA TYR A 807 10.52 9.13 -37.99
C TYR A 807 9.65 9.28 -36.74
N ILE A 808 8.64 10.16 -36.85
CA ILE A 808 7.65 10.43 -35.80
C ILE A 808 6.30 9.93 -36.30
N GLY A 809 5.78 8.89 -35.65
CA GLY A 809 4.45 8.34 -35.88
C GLY A 809 3.37 9.07 -35.07
N GLU A 810 2.23 8.41 -34.85
CA GLU A 810 1.15 9.00 -34.05
C GLU A 810 1.45 8.96 -32.54
N ASN A 811 1.87 7.81 -32.02
CA ASN A 811 2.23 7.61 -30.60
C ASN A 811 3.63 6.97 -30.45
N TYR A 812 4.50 7.06 -31.45
CA TYR A 812 5.81 6.39 -31.41
C TYR A 812 6.88 7.15 -32.20
N VAL A 813 8.14 6.98 -31.79
CA VAL A 813 9.33 7.51 -32.46
C VAL A 813 10.23 6.36 -32.88
N VAL A 814 10.75 6.38 -34.11
CA VAL A 814 11.80 5.47 -34.58
C VAL A 814 13.05 6.28 -34.90
N ILE A 815 14.20 5.88 -34.35
CA ILE A 815 15.51 6.44 -34.67
C ILE A 815 16.41 5.33 -35.21
N LYS A 816 17.10 5.58 -36.32
CA LYS A 816 18.16 4.73 -36.88
C LYS A 816 19.51 5.43 -36.76
N LEU A 817 20.47 4.70 -36.21
CA LEU A 817 21.87 5.11 -36.03
C LEU A 817 22.82 4.21 -36.82
N ASP A 818 23.93 4.77 -37.31
CA ASP A 818 25.06 3.98 -37.82
C ASP A 818 25.95 3.56 -36.64
N ASP A 819 26.13 2.26 -36.46
CA ASP A 819 26.81 1.67 -35.30
C ASP A 819 28.24 2.18 -35.18
N LYS A 820 28.92 2.37 -36.31
CA LYS A 820 30.34 2.73 -36.36
C LYS A 820 30.57 4.23 -36.15
N ALA A 821 29.67 5.09 -36.65
CA ALA A 821 29.71 6.52 -36.39
C ALA A 821 29.41 6.83 -34.92
N CYS A 822 28.44 6.12 -34.34
CA CYS A 822 28.07 6.26 -32.93
C CYS A 822 29.05 5.56 -31.98
N GLY A 823 29.77 4.53 -32.46
CA GLY A 823 30.69 3.73 -31.64
C GLY A 823 30.00 2.68 -30.77
N LEU A 824 28.79 2.22 -31.17
CA LEU A 824 28.00 1.27 -30.41
C LEU A 824 28.72 -0.09 -30.31
N GLY A 825 29.00 -0.53 -29.09
CA GLY A 825 29.50 -1.87 -28.78
C GLY A 825 28.54 -2.98 -29.21
N SER A 826 28.89 -4.26 -29.00
CA SER A 826 27.96 -5.37 -29.23
C SER A 826 26.79 -5.35 -28.25
N ASP A 827 27.11 -4.99 -27.00
CA ASP A 827 26.19 -4.72 -25.90
C ASP A 827 26.32 -3.23 -25.56
N PHE A 828 25.25 -2.61 -25.07
CA PHE A 828 25.20 -1.22 -24.64
C PHE A 828 24.07 -1.03 -23.61
N ASN A 829 24.06 0.09 -22.89
CA ASN A 829 22.93 0.47 -22.04
C ASN A 829 22.27 1.73 -22.60
N PHE A 830 20.96 1.89 -22.43
CA PHE A 830 20.25 3.05 -22.98
C PHE A 830 19.00 3.44 -22.17
N LYS A 831 18.57 4.67 -22.37
CA LYS A 831 17.38 5.29 -21.78
C LYS A 831 16.71 6.18 -22.82
N TRP A 832 15.38 6.21 -22.82
CA TRP A 832 14.61 7.29 -23.42
C TRP A 832 14.21 8.30 -22.34
N ALA A 833 14.17 9.58 -22.65
CA ALA A 833 13.57 10.56 -21.76
C ALA A 833 12.92 11.69 -22.56
N ASP A 834 11.89 12.30 -22.00
CA ASP A 834 11.17 13.40 -22.61
C ASP A 834 10.91 14.50 -21.58
N ASN A 835 11.42 15.70 -21.88
CA ASN A 835 11.45 16.86 -20.98
C ASN A 835 12.39 16.70 -19.75
N SER A 836 13.38 15.81 -19.85
CA SER A 836 14.35 15.49 -18.79
C SER A 836 15.72 15.17 -19.43
N THR A 837 16.86 15.78 -19.09
CA THR A 837 17.16 16.96 -18.26
C THR A 837 17.60 18.14 -19.15
N GLU A 838 17.34 19.38 -18.75
CA GLU A 838 17.92 20.56 -19.43
C GLU A 838 19.29 20.96 -18.87
N THR A 839 19.49 20.80 -17.54
CA THR A 839 20.66 21.32 -16.83
C THR A 839 21.79 20.31 -16.66
N GLY A 840 21.58 19.03 -17.00
CA GLY A 840 22.56 17.96 -16.79
C GLY A 840 22.60 17.44 -15.35
N GLU A 841 21.55 17.70 -14.58
CA GLU A 841 21.37 17.18 -13.23
C GLU A 841 20.67 15.82 -13.32
N ILE A 842 21.41 14.73 -13.14
CA ILE A 842 20.95 13.35 -13.34
C ILE A 842 19.67 13.00 -12.56
N MET A 843 19.51 13.59 -11.38
CA MET A 843 18.33 13.44 -10.52
C MET A 843 17.03 13.88 -11.17
N GLN A 844 17.06 14.77 -12.17
CA GLN A 844 15.86 15.25 -12.87
C GLN A 844 15.13 14.16 -13.66
N PHE A 845 15.72 12.98 -13.85
CA PHE A 845 15.01 11.78 -14.31
C PHE A 845 14.02 11.20 -13.27
N LEU A 846 13.91 11.77 -12.07
CA LEU A 846 12.90 11.38 -11.07
C LEU A 846 11.65 12.26 -11.11
N ASP A 847 11.78 13.56 -11.40
CA ASP A 847 10.70 14.53 -11.27
C ASP A 847 10.31 15.24 -12.57
N LEU A 848 11.25 15.54 -13.47
CA LEU A 848 10.93 16.22 -14.73
C LEU A 848 10.48 15.23 -15.79
N GLY A 849 9.42 15.59 -16.51
CA GLY A 849 9.02 14.94 -17.75
C GLY A 849 8.66 13.47 -17.58
N ASP A 850 9.31 12.66 -18.37
CA ASP A 850 9.32 11.19 -18.30
C ASP A 850 10.73 10.67 -18.62
N ALA A 851 11.12 9.56 -18.00
CA ALA A 851 12.40 8.90 -18.20
C ALA A 851 12.23 7.39 -18.13
N ALA A 852 12.41 6.71 -19.27
CA ALA A 852 12.21 5.29 -19.46
C ALA A 852 13.53 4.52 -19.63
N PRO A 853 13.93 3.66 -18.66
CA PRO A 853 13.22 3.36 -17.40
C PRO A 853 13.46 4.45 -16.35
N ASN A 854 12.65 4.46 -15.29
CA ASN A 854 12.64 5.52 -14.26
C ASN A 854 14.02 5.85 -13.65
N ALA A 855 14.24 7.13 -13.25
CA ALA A 855 15.43 7.61 -12.53
C ALA A 855 16.78 7.34 -13.26
N ARG A 856 17.82 6.84 -12.58
CA ARG A 856 19.13 6.50 -13.16
C ARG A 856 19.18 5.12 -13.81
N PHE A 857 18.10 4.34 -13.72
CA PHE A 857 18.08 3.02 -14.33
C PHE A 857 18.23 3.13 -15.85
N ASN A 858 18.76 2.07 -16.44
CA ASN A 858 18.97 1.91 -17.87
C ASN A 858 18.49 0.54 -18.33
N TYR A 859 18.00 0.50 -19.56
CA TYR A 859 17.76 -0.73 -20.27
C TYR A 859 19.08 -1.35 -20.73
N ALA A 860 19.25 -2.63 -20.42
CA ALA A 860 20.38 -3.43 -20.86
C ALA A 860 20.11 -4.04 -22.25
N TYR A 861 20.82 -3.58 -23.30
CA TYR A 861 20.86 -4.30 -24.58
C TYR A 861 22.00 -5.32 -24.56
N ARG A 862 21.66 -6.60 -24.77
CA ARG A 862 22.60 -7.73 -24.74
C ARG A 862 22.48 -8.56 -26.00
N SER A 863 23.59 -8.70 -26.73
CA SER A 863 23.66 -9.46 -27.98
C SER A 863 23.75 -10.98 -27.80
N THR A 864 24.02 -11.46 -26.59
CA THR A 864 24.14 -12.89 -26.27
C THR A 864 23.47 -13.23 -24.94
N ALA A 865 22.96 -14.48 -24.83
CA ALA A 865 22.30 -14.96 -23.62
C ALA A 865 23.31 -15.40 -22.56
N LYS A 866 23.09 -15.03 -21.29
CA LYS A 866 23.82 -15.58 -20.14
C LYS A 866 23.30 -16.99 -19.83
N GLU A 867 24.18 -17.94 -19.50
CA GLU A 867 23.78 -19.31 -19.10
C GLU A 867 23.08 -19.32 -17.73
N THR A 868 21.79 -19.65 -17.67
CA THR A 868 21.10 -19.95 -16.42
C THR A 868 21.36 -21.40 -15.98
N ARG A 869 21.71 -21.63 -14.71
CA ARG A 869 21.92 -22.98 -14.14
C ARG A 869 20.86 -23.34 -13.12
N LEU A 870 20.24 -24.49 -13.32
CA LEU A 870 19.19 -25.06 -12.47
C LEU A 870 19.74 -25.86 -11.29
N THR A 871 19.07 -25.78 -10.14
CA THR A 871 19.37 -26.60 -8.96
C THR A 871 19.04 -28.08 -9.21
N ASP A 872 19.69 -28.98 -8.48
CA ASP A 872 19.45 -30.42 -8.64
C ASP A 872 18.10 -30.87 -8.01
N ASN A 873 17.57 -30.10 -7.06
CA ASN A 873 16.22 -30.30 -6.50
C ASN A 873 15.15 -30.14 -7.59
N VAL A 874 15.20 -29.02 -8.32
CA VAL A 874 14.29 -28.71 -9.43
C VAL A 874 14.31 -29.80 -10.50
N LYS A 875 15.50 -30.21 -10.94
CA LYS A 875 15.65 -31.31 -11.92
C LYS A 875 15.03 -32.62 -11.43
N THR A 876 15.12 -32.90 -10.13
CA THR A 876 14.59 -34.12 -9.52
C THR A 876 13.06 -34.11 -9.44
N VAL A 877 12.44 -32.98 -9.07
CA VAL A 877 10.98 -32.87 -8.91
C VAL A 877 10.26 -32.72 -10.25
N VAL A 878 10.81 -31.94 -11.19
CA VAL A 878 10.22 -31.83 -12.54
C VAL A 878 10.44 -33.13 -13.31
N GLY A 879 11.69 -33.62 -13.38
CA GLY A 879 12.03 -34.87 -14.05
C GLY A 879 11.64 -34.88 -15.53
N ASP A 880 10.82 -35.87 -15.90
CA ASP A 880 10.22 -36.02 -17.24
C ASP A 880 8.97 -35.13 -17.47
N GLY A 881 8.58 -34.34 -16.48
CA GLY A 881 7.47 -33.38 -16.56
C GLY A 881 7.89 -32.03 -17.16
N ALA A 882 7.08 -31.02 -16.86
CA ALA A 882 7.46 -29.62 -17.04
C ALA A 882 7.05 -28.79 -15.83
N SER A 883 7.52 -27.55 -15.77
CA SER A 883 6.89 -26.52 -14.95
C SER A 883 6.64 -25.25 -15.73
N PHE A 884 5.71 -24.46 -15.22
CA PHE A 884 5.26 -23.19 -15.79
C PHE A 884 5.08 -22.21 -14.65
N THR A 885 5.32 -20.93 -14.91
CA THR A 885 5.13 -19.87 -13.92
C THR A 885 4.33 -18.74 -14.56
N ALA A 886 3.32 -18.25 -13.84
CA ALA A 886 2.54 -17.10 -14.24
C ALA A 886 3.43 -15.92 -14.64
N ASN A 887 3.10 -15.29 -15.76
CA ASN A 887 3.79 -14.13 -16.32
C ASN A 887 5.30 -14.37 -16.61
N ARG A 888 5.74 -15.63 -16.78
CA ARG A 888 7.12 -15.96 -17.21
C ARG A 888 7.15 -16.49 -18.65
N PRO A 889 8.07 -16.00 -19.52
CA PRO A 889 8.16 -16.43 -20.92
C PRO A 889 8.87 -17.77 -21.11
N TYR A 890 9.34 -18.40 -20.04
CA TYR A 890 10.07 -19.66 -20.05
C TYR A 890 9.39 -20.74 -19.19
N ALA A 891 9.44 -21.97 -19.69
CA ALA A 891 9.08 -23.21 -19.02
C ALA A 891 10.33 -24.10 -18.89
N LEU A 892 10.24 -25.14 -18.07
CA LEU A 892 11.34 -26.06 -17.80
C LEU A 892 10.92 -27.44 -18.23
N SER A 893 11.76 -28.10 -19.03
CA SER A 893 11.59 -29.50 -19.43
C SER A 893 12.94 -30.13 -19.72
N ASP A 894 13.08 -31.43 -19.48
CA ASP A 894 14.35 -32.17 -19.68
C ASP A 894 15.57 -31.49 -18.98
N GLY A 895 15.33 -30.85 -17.84
CA GLY A 895 16.35 -30.12 -17.07
C GLY A 895 16.92 -28.88 -17.77
N LYS A 896 16.21 -28.27 -18.72
CA LYS A 896 16.58 -27.05 -19.45
C LYS A 896 15.42 -26.06 -19.51
N THR A 897 15.74 -24.77 -19.45
CA THR A 897 14.77 -23.72 -19.76
C THR A 897 14.48 -23.70 -21.26
N VAL A 898 13.21 -23.54 -21.62
CA VAL A 898 12.70 -23.45 -22.99
C VAL A 898 11.63 -22.35 -23.05
N PRO A 899 11.42 -21.66 -24.18
CA PRO A 899 10.31 -20.72 -24.32
C PRO A 899 8.96 -21.41 -24.05
N VAL A 900 8.05 -20.76 -23.31
CA VAL A 900 6.67 -21.27 -23.14
C VAL A 900 5.98 -21.38 -24.49
N TYR A 901 6.17 -20.37 -25.35
CA TYR A 901 5.61 -20.37 -26.70
C TYR A 901 6.70 -19.92 -27.67
N GLU A 902 7.26 -20.88 -28.41
CA GLU A 902 8.40 -20.64 -29.33
C GLU A 902 8.06 -19.67 -30.46
N ALA A 903 6.78 -19.60 -30.85
CA ALA A 903 6.31 -18.69 -31.90
C ALA A 903 6.15 -17.23 -31.43
N ASP A 904 5.90 -17.00 -30.13
CA ASP A 904 5.88 -15.65 -29.55
C ASP A 904 6.13 -15.69 -28.03
N THR A 905 7.27 -15.15 -27.59
CA THR A 905 7.65 -15.11 -26.17
C THR A 905 6.90 -14.07 -25.33
N SER A 906 6.03 -13.22 -25.91
CA SER A 906 5.07 -12.43 -25.10
C SER A 906 3.83 -13.20 -24.67
N VAL A 907 3.65 -14.43 -25.16
CA VAL A 907 2.54 -15.30 -24.75
C VAL A 907 2.97 -16.08 -23.51
N LEU A 908 2.50 -15.63 -22.34
CA LEU A 908 2.93 -16.12 -21.02
C LEU A 908 1.87 -17.05 -20.41
N PRO A 909 2.22 -17.98 -19.51
CA PRO A 909 1.23 -18.60 -18.64
C PRO A 909 0.54 -17.52 -17.82
N VAL A 910 -0.78 -17.58 -17.67
CA VAL A 910 -1.57 -16.58 -16.95
C VAL A 910 -2.35 -17.23 -15.82
N MET A 911 -2.53 -16.51 -14.72
CA MET A 911 -3.44 -16.93 -13.67
C MET A 911 -4.86 -16.50 -14.05
N TYR A 912 -5.82 -17.41 -13.95
CA TYR A 912 -7.23 -17.08 -14.12
C TYR A 912 -8.05 -17.89 -13.11
N LYS A 913 -8.85 -17.18 -12.29
CA LYS A 913 -9.60 -17.77 -11.15
C LYS A 913 -8.72 -18.65 -10.24
N ASN A 914 -7.55 -18.14 -9.87
CA ASN A 914 -6.52 -18.83 -9.07
C ASN A 914 -5.93 -20.12 -9.70
N ARG A 915 -6.19 -20.41 -10.97
CA ARG A 915 -5.60 -21.54 -11.69
C ARG A 915 -4.61 -21.06 -12.74
N LEU A 916 -3.49 -21.76 -12.91
CA LEU A 916 -2.55 -21.48 -13.98
C LEU A 916 -3.09 -22.03 -15.32
N PHE A 917 -3.30 -21.11 -16.24
CA PHE A 917 -3.57 -21.39 -17.64
C PHE A 917 -2.28 -21.27 -18.44
N VAL A 918 -2.08 -22.18 -19.39
CA VAL A 918 -0.94 -22.17 -20.29
C VAL A 918 -1.42 -22.09 -21.74
N PRO A 919 -0.65 -21.47 -22.65
CA PRO A 919 -0.92 -21.54 -24.09
C PRO A 919 -1.00 -23.00 -24.52
N ALA A 920 -2.05 -23.43 -25.21
CA ALA A 920 -2.28 -24.85 -25.46
C ALA A 920 -1.11 -25.54 -26.19
N ALA A 921 -0.44 -24.81 -27.10
CA ALA A 921 0.76 -25.28 -27.80
C ALA A 921 1.96 -25.53 -26.88
N SER A 922 2.09 -24.80 -25.76
CA SER A 922 3.19 -24.96 -24.80
C SER A 922 3.21 -26.34 -24.14
N LEU A 923 2.06 -27.03 -24.12
CA LEU A 923 1.99 -28.40 -23.60
C LEU A 923 2.88 -29.40 -24.36
N GLY A 924 3.29 -29.09 -25.61
CA GLY A 924 4.28 -29.87 -26.36
C GLY A 924 5.69 -29.87 -25.76
N ILE A 925 5.94 -29.00 -24.76
CA ILE A 925 7.18 -28.98 -23.96
C ILE A 925 7.23 -30.18 -22.99
N ILE A 926 6.07 -30.71 -22.58
CA ILE A 926 5.99 -31.87 -21.68
C ILE A 926 6.39 -33.13 -22.46
N LYS A 927 7.35 -33.88 -21.92
CA LYS A 927 7.85 -35.12 -22.55
C LYS A 927 6.70 -36.10 -22.83
N ASP A 928 6.75 -36.78 -23.98
CA ASP A 928 5.71 -37.68 -24.49
C ASP A 928 4.32 -37.04 -24.71
N MET A 929 4.21 -35.70 -24.66
CA MET A 929 3.00 -34.95 -25.02
C MET A 929 3.15 -34.33 -26.41
N THR A 930 2.08 -34.42 -27.22
CA THR A 930 2.00 -33.81 -28.55
C THR A 930 0.72 -33.00 -28.67
N VAL A 931 0.79 -31.85 -29.33
CA VAL A 931 -0.32 -30.91 -29.44
C VAL A 931 -0.56 -30.53 -30.91
N ALA A 932 -1.82 -30.46 -31.30
CA ALA A 932 -2.26 -29.78 -32.51
C ALA A 932 -3.29 -28.71 -32.14
N VAL A 933 -2.98 -27.43 -32.43
CA VAL A 933 -3.90 -26.30 -32.25
C VAL A 933 -4.49 -25.93 -33.62
N ASN A 934 -5.79 -25.67 -33.68
CA ASN A 934 -6.50 -25.26 -34.90
C ASN A 934 -7.53 -24.19 -34.55
N GLY A 935 -7.09 -22.93 -34.53
CA GLY A 935 -7.88 -21.82 -33.99
C GLY A 935 -8.25 -22.07 -32.53
N ASN A 936 -9.54 -21.99 -32.24
CA ASN A 936 -10.10 -21.97 -30.89
C ASN A 936 -10.26 -23.41 -30.30
N THR A 937 -9.49 -24.38 -30.81
CA THR A 937 -9.51 -25.79 -30.40
C THR A 937 -8.10 -26.36 -30.37
N SER A 938 -7.77 -27.14 -29.33
CA SER A 938 -6.52 -27.91 -29.26
C SER A 938 -6.80 -29.39 -29.03
N THR A 939 -6.06 -30.25 -29.73
CA THR A 939 -6.01 -31.69 -29.48
C THR A 939 -4.66 -32.01 -28.85
N VAL A 940 -4.70 -32.54 -27.63
CA VAL A 940 -3.54 -32.93 -26.83
C VAL A 940 -3.50 -34.45 -26.78
N THR A 941 -2.34 -35.04 -27.05
CA THR A 941 -2.12 -36.48 -26.90
C THR A 941 -0.93 -36.72 -25.98
N TYR A 942 -1.16 -37.45 -24.89
CA TYR A 942 -0.12 -37.90 -23.97
C TYR A 942 -0.10 -39.43 -23.96
N LYS A 943 1.00 -40.03 -24.41
CA LYS A 943 1.14 -41.49 -24.63
C LYS A 943 0.01 -42.02 -25.53
N ASP A 944 -0.90 -42.85 -25.01
CA ASP A 944 -2.02 -43.46 -25.71
C ASP A 944 -3.36 -42.69 -25.53
N LYS A 945 -3.33 -41.56 -24.81
CA LYS A 945 -4.53 -40.78 -24.45
C LYS A 945 -4.62 -39.50 -25.29
N THR A 946 -5.60 -39.41 -26.18
CA THR A 946 -5.93 -38.19 -26.93
C THR A 946 -7.17 -37.52 -26.35
N PHE A 947 -7.09 -36.20 -26.12
CA PHE A 947 -8.18 -35.38 -25.59
C PHE A 947 -8.21 -33.99 -26.25
N THR A 948 -9.39 -33.36 -26.26
CA THR A 948 -9.63 -32.11 -27.01
C THR A 948 -10.23 -31.02 -26.12
N PHE A 949 -9.56 -29.87 -26.08
CA PHE A 949 -10.06 -28.64 -25.46
C PHE A 949 -10.61 -27.70 -26.54
N GLU A 950 -11.68 -26.99 -26.22
CA GLU A 950 -12.32 -26.00 -27.09
C GLU A 950 -12.67 -24.77 -26.26
N GLU A 951 -12.48 -23.58 -26.82
CA GLU A 951 -12.83 -22.31 -26.17
C GLU A 951 -14.26 -22.31 -25.63
N GLY A 952 -14.44 -21.80 -24.41
CA GLY A 952 -15.74 -21.65 -23.77
C GLY A 952 -16.40 -22.96 -23.33
N LYS A 953 -15.77 -24.12 -23.55
CA LYS A 953 -16.33 -25.44 -23.16
C LYS A 953 -15.62 -26.05 -21.97
N THR A 954 -16.42 -26.41 -20.96
CA THR A 954 -16.00 -27.17 -19.79
C THR A 954 -16.00 -28.68 -20.02
N ASP A 955 -16.60 -29.18 -21.10
CA ASP A 955 -16.67 -30.61 -21.43
C ASP A 955 -15.49 -31.03 -22.32
N VAL A 956 -14.45 -31.61 -21.72
CA VAL A 956 -13.24 -32.09 -22.40
C VAL A 956 -13.41 -33.58 -22.73
N LYS A 957 -13.31 -33.92 -24.02
CA LYS A 957 -13.50 -35.32 -24.48
C LYS A 957 -12.18 -36.07 -24.51
N ARG A 958 -12.17 -37.32 -24.03
CA ARG A 958 -11.06 -38.26 -24.17
C ARG A 958 -11.59 -39.63 -24.62
N GLY A 959 -11.46 -39.94 -25.91
CA GLY A 959 -12.07 -41.15 -26.48
C GLY A 959 -13.59 -41.11 -26.41
N GLY A 960 -14.20 -42.04 -25.66
CA GLY A 960 -15.64 -42.08 -25.41
C GLY A 960 -16.10 -41.32 -24.16
N ASP A 961 -15.16 -40.91 -23.32
CA ASP A 961 -15.43 -40.32 -21.99
C ASP A 961 -15.45 -38.79 -22.05
N VAL A 962 -16.27 -38.17 -21.20
CA VAL A 962 -16.42 -36.70 -21.08
C VAL A 962 -16.00 -36.27 -19.67
N TYR A 963 -15.00 -35.40 -19.59
CA TYR A 963 -14.46 -34.85 -18.36
C TYR A 963 -14.94 -33.41 -18.20
N ARG A 964 -15.64 -33.08 -17.09
CA ARG A 964 -16.12 -31.72 -16.86
C ARG A 964 -15.15 -30.93 -15.98
N ILE A 965 -14.49 -29.94 -16.59
CA ILE A 965 -13.52 -29.06 -15.92
C ILE A 965 -14.22 -27.80 -15.37
N PRO A 966 -13.76 -27.23 -14.24
CA PRO A 966 -14.49 -26.16 -13.55
C PRO A 966 -14.39 -24.78 -14.24
N VAL A 967 -13.34 -24.56 -15.03
CA VAL A 967 -13.10 -23.32 -15.76
C VAL A 967 -12.79 -23.66 -17.21
N ALA A 968 -13.48 -23.01 -18.15
CA ALA A 968 -13.32 -23.27 -19.59
C ALA A 968 -11.98 -22.71 -20.14
N PRO A 969 -11.45 -23.29 -21.23
CA PRO A 969 -10.41 -22.67 -22.05
C PRO A 969 -10.91 -21.34 -22.62
N PHE A 970 -10.00 -20.39 -22.84
CA PHE A 970 -10.32 -19.10 -23.46
C PHE A 970 -9.30 -18.73 -24.55
N VAL A 971 -9.65 -17.83 -25.46
CA VAL A 971 -8.72 -17.26 -26.44
C VAL A 971 -8.40 -15.82 -26.08
N GLU A 972 -7.11 -15.48 -26.06
CA GLU A 972 -6.59 -14.13 -25.84
C GLU A 972 -5.50 -13.87 -26.89
N ASP A 973 -5.57 -12.73 -27.57
CA ASP A 973 -4.70 -12.34 -28.70
C ASP A 973 -4.51 -13.43 -29.79
N GLY A 974 -5.54 -14.25 -30.00
CA GLY A 974 -5.54 -15.35 -30.98
C GLY A 974 -4.89 -16.64 -30.48
N VAL A 975 -4.44 -16.70 -29.22
CA VAL A 975 -3.87 -17.88 -28.57
C VAL A 975 -4.91 -18.54 -27.66
N LEU A 976 -5.11 -19.85 -27.83
CA LEU A 976 -5.96 -20.66 -26.95
C LEU A 976 -5.20 -21.03 -25.67
N TYR A 977 -5.77 -20.67 -24.52
CA TYR A 977 -5.28 -20.98 -23.18
C TYR A 977 -6.06 -22.15 -22.55
N VAL A 978 -5.35 -23.08 -21.89
CA VAL A 978 -5.94 -24.26 -21.24
C VAL A 978 -5.46 -24.40 -19.78
N PRO A 979 -6.33 -24.85 -18.85
CA PRO A 979 -5.97 -24.96 -17.44
C PRO A 979 -5.05 -26.16 -17.18
N LEU A 980 -3.85 -25.89 -16.65
CA LEU A 980 -2.77 -26.87 -16.56
C LEU A 980 -3.10 -28.07 -15.64
N ASN A 981 -3.81 -27.82 -14.55
CA ASN A 981 -4.26 -28.85 -13.61
C ASN A 981 -5.26 -29.84 -14.26
N ALA A 982 -6.13 -29.36 -15.14
CA ALA A 982 -7.05 -30.21 -15.90
C ALA A 982 -6.31 -31.07 -16.93
N VAL A 983 -5.31 -30.49 -17.62
CA VAL A 983 -4.43 -31.24 -18.53
C VAL A 983 -3.73 -32.37 -17.77
N ALA A 984 -3.16 -32.07 -16.61
CA ALA A 984 -2.51 -33.06 -15.76
C ALA A 984 -3.45 -34.21 -15.39
N HIS A 985 -4.63 -33.88 -14.84
CA HIS A 985 -5.61 -34.87 -14.41
C HIS A 985 -6.05 -35.80 -15.56
N ILE A 986 -6.43 -35.25 -16.71
CA ILE A 986 -6.93 -36.03 -17.86
C ILE A 986 -5.82 -36.89 -18.48
N ALA A 987 -4.57 -36.39 -18.48
CA ALA A 987 -3.39 -37.16 -18.87
C ALA A 987 -3.01 -38.25 -17.85
N GLY A 988 -3.41 -38.13 -16.58
CA GLY A 988 -2.97 -38.98 -15.47
C GLY A 988 -1.57 -38.63 -14.98
N LEU A 989 -1.29 -37.33 -14.89
CA LEU A 989 -0.10 -36.71 -14.31
C LEU A 989 -0.47 -36.01 -12.99
N ASN A 990 0.52 -35.79 -12.14
CA ASN A 990 0.38 -34.99 -10.95
C ASN A 990 0.60 -33.50 -11.30
N CYS A 991 -0.14 -32.62 -10.63
CA CYS A 991 0.04 -31.18 -10.71
C CYS A 991 0.08 -30.59 -9.30
N SER A 992 0.99 -29.66 -9.05
CA SER A 992 0.97 -28.84 -7.85
C SER A 992 1.25 -27.39 -8.23
N GLN A 993 0.50 -26.47 -7.64
CA GLN A 993 0.60 -25.03 -7.88
C GLN A 993 0.76 -24.31 -6.53
N ASN A 994 1.44 -23.17 -6.49
CA ASN A 994 1.42 -22.25 -5.34
C ASN A 994 0.59 -20.99 -5.64
N ASP A 995 0.36 -20.16 -4.61
CA ASP A 995 -0.40 -18.91 -4.73
C ASP A 995 0.30 -17.86 -5.62
N LEU A 996 1.60 -18.05 -5.91
CA LEU A 996 2.40 -17.22 -6.81
C LEU A 996 2.28 -17.64 -8.30
N GLY A 997 1.42 -18.61 -8.61
CA GLY A 997 1.21 -19.09 -9.97
C GLY A 997 2.35 -19.91 -10.56
N VAL A 998 3.23 -20.48 -9.73
CA VAL A 998 4.20 -21.49 -10.14
C VAL A 998 3.52 -22.85 -10.09
N ALA A 999 3.59 -23.62 -11.18
CA ALA A 999 3.05 -24.97 -11.25
C ALA A 999 4.06 -25.98 -11.80
N ILE A 1000 4.08 -27.18 -11.20
CA ILE A 1000 4.79 -28.35 -11.73
C ILE A 1000 3.75 -29.34 -12.23
N ILE A 1001 3.93 -29.85 -13.45
CA ILE A 1001 3.17 -30.94 -14.05
C ILE A 1001 4.12 -32.11 -14.34
N THR A 1002 3.94 -33.25 -13.69
CA THR A 1002 4.91 -34.37 -13.80
C THR A 1002 4.28 -35.74 -13.56
N ALA A 1003 4.95 -36.79 -14.05
CA ALA A 1003 4.62 -38.17 -13.73
C ALA A 1003 5.22 -38.63 -12.38
N ALA A 1004 6.11 -37.84 -11.78
CA ALA A 1004 6.68 -38.11 -10.47
C ALA A 1004 5.64 -37.93 -9.35
N ASP A 1005 5.79 -38.71 -8.27
CA ASP A 1005 4.96 -38.56 -7.06
C ASP A 1005 5.31 -37.24 -6.34
N LEU A 1006 4.30 -36.40 -6.12
CA LEU A 1006 4.44 -35.08 -5.50
C LEU A 1006 4.15 -35.08 -3.98
N SER A 1007 3.88 -36.24 -3.38
CA SER A 1007 3.56 -36.33 -1.93
C SER A 1007 4.72 -36.00 -0.98
N ASP A 1008 5.95 -35.89 -1.49
CA ASP A 1008 7.14 -35.53 -0.72
C ASP A 1008 7.25 -33.99 -0.53
N GLY A 1009 6.48 -33.48 0.42
CA GLY A 1009 6.42 -32.05 0.75
C GLY A 1009 7.76 -31.42 1.17
N GLU A 1010 8.73 -32.22 1.66
CA GLU A 1010 10.08 -31.74 1.98
C GLU A 1010 10.91 -31.41 0.73
N LYS A 1011 10.52 -31.92 -0.45
CA LYS A 1011 11.16 -31.60 -1.74
C LYS A 1011 10.30 -30.70 -2.62
N LEU A 1012 8.97 -30.86 -2.59
CA LEU A 1012 8.07 -30.14 -3.48
C LEU A 1012 8.03 -28.63 -3.19
N ALA A 1013 7.87 -28.22 -1.93
CA ALA A 1013 7.78 -26.79 -1.61
C ALA A 1013 9.09 -26.05 -1.93
N PRO A 1014 10.28 -26.58 -1.59
CA PRO A 1014 11.55 -26.02 -2.04
C PRO A 1014 11.72 -26.03 -3.58
N ALA A 1015 11.23 -27.05 -4.29
CA ALA A 1015 11.34 -27.08 -5.76
C ALA A 1015 10.37 -26.12 -6.48
N LEU A 1016 9.15 -25.93 -5.97
CA LEU A 1016 8.23 -24.89 -6.44
C LEU A 1016 8.78 -23.49 -6.17
N ASN A 1017 9.43 -23.30 -5.03
CA ASN A 1017 10.20 -22.11 -4.73
C ASN A 1017 11.35 -21.96 -5.75
N ASP A 1018 12.36 -22.84 -5.74
CA ASP A 1018 13.51 -22.86 -6.66
C ASP A 1018 13.14 -22.69 -8.15
N LEU A 1019 11.94 -23.11 -8.57
CA LEU A 1019 11.45 -22.91 -9.94
C LEU A 1019 11.08 -21.46 -10.24
N TYR A 1020 10.35 -20.79 -9.34
CA TYR A 1020 10.16 -19.34 -9.39
C TYR A 1020 11.51 -18.59 -9.46
N LEU A 1021 12.53 -19.18 -8.84
CA LEU A 1021 13.91 -18.69 -8.79
C LEU A 1021 14.73 -19.01 -10.05
N SER A 1022 14.22 -19.80 -10.99
CA SER A 1022 14.96 -20.28 -12.17
C SER A 1022 14.50 -19.71 -13.51
N TYR A 1023 13.43 -18.91 -13.49
CA TYR A 1023 12.79 -18.26 -14.65
C TYR A 1023 12.91 -16.74 -14.62
#